data_AF-A0A0C1R7P6-F1
#
_entry.id   AF-A0A0C1R7P6-F1
#
_cell.length_a   1.000
_cell.length_b   1.000
_cell.length_c   1.000
_cell.angle_alpha   90.00
_cell.angle_beta   90.00
_cell.angle_gamma   90.00
#
_symmetry.space_group_name_H-M   'P 1'
#
loop_
_entity.id
_entity.type
_entity.pdbx_description
1 polymer ?
#
loop_
_entity_poly.entity_id
_entity_poly.type
_entity_poly.pdbx_seq_one_letter_code
_entity_poly.pdbx_strand_id
1 'polypeptide(L)'
;MTSNVLIIGGGIIGLAVAIELKLRGAQVTLVSRNFQTAATHAAAGMLAPSAEKISHKAMLELCQRSLSSYSNWTHKLETFTGLNTGYWSCGILTPVLEEREGERERGREGETVLPILPSSSPSYWLDRETIHQYQSGLGEEAIGGWWYPEDAQVDNRALAQALLAAARSLGVEIKEGVAVEGIQQQHRRVVGVQTNAGVLQAEHYVLATGAWSNALFPLPVRPRKGQMLSVRVPNNEPDLPLTRVLFGEEVYIVPRRDGRIIIGATSEDVGFTPDNTPAGIQSLLQKAIRLYPQIQHYPIDELWWGFRPATSDELPILGTSPCENLTFAVGHYRNGILLAPVTAALMADLILEQKSDPLLSHFHYSRFQTKSSTTSMLTLPTAPHTPTPSVSLSVQDTPLQIAGKTFNSRLMTGTGKYRTIEEMQQSVVASDCQIVTVAVRRVQTNAPGHEGLAEALDWSKIWMLPNTAGCKTAEEAIRVARLGREMAKLLGQEDNNFVKLEVIPDSKYLLPDPIGTLQAAEQLVKEGFAVLPYINADPILAQRLEEVGCATVMPLASPIGSGQGLKTTANIQIIIENANVPVVVDAGIGAPSEAAQAMEMGADALLINSAIALSQNPPAMARAMNLAAVAGRLAYLAGRMPLKNYASASSPLTGTIG
;
A
#
# COMPACT_ATOMS: atom_id res chain seq x y z
N MET A 1 8.07 26.71 36.61
CA MET A 1 8.04 25.39 37.28
C MET A 1 8.78 24.43 36.37
N THR A 2 9.75 23.66 36.87
CA THR A 2 10.47 22.67 36.05
C THR A 2 9.57 21.44 35.85
N SER A 3 9.01 21.25 34.66
CA SER A 3 8.17 20.07 34.39
C SER A 3 9.01 18.79 34.48
N ASN A 4 8.52 17.78 35.20
CA ASN A 4 9.16 16.46 35.25
C ASN A 4 8.64 15.58 34.11
N VAL A 5 9.54 15.14 33.21
CA VAL A 5 9.22 14.40 31.99
C VAL A 5 9.89 13.02 31.98
N LEU A 6 9.09 11.97 31.77
CA LEU A 6 9.57 10.61 31.54
C LEU A 6 9.50 10.25 30.05
N ILE A 7 10.65 9.99 29.42
CA ILE A 7 10.75 9.56 28.03
C ILE A 7 10.92 8.04 28.00
N ILE A 8 10.03 7.38 27.27
CA ILE A 8 10.02 5.92 27.09
C ILE A 8 10.61 5.58 25.73
N GLY A 9 11.85 5.09 25.72
CA GLY A 9 12.58 4.69 24.52
C GLY A 9 13.85 5.52 24.29
N GLY A 10 14.99 4.83 24.24
CA GLY A 10 16.31 5.44 24.07
C GLY A 10 16.84 5.52 22.65
N GLY A 11 15.99 5.37 21.63
CA GLY A 11 16.39 5.61 20.25
C GLY A 11 16.76 7.08 19.99
N ILE A 12 17.22 7.38 18.78
CA ILE A 12 17.63 8.74 18.40
C ILE A 12 16.55 9.79 18.68
N ILE A 13 15.27 9.47 18.45
CA ILE A 13 14.14 10.37 18.70
C ILE A 13 14.03 10.68 20.20
N GLY A 14 14.04 9.65 21.04
CA GLY A 14 13.94 9.83 22.49
C GLY A 14 15.12 10.61 23.06
N LEU A 15 16.35 10.32 22.62
CA LEU A 15 17.54 11.06 23.02
C LEU A 15 17.51 12.53 22.57
N ALA A 16 17.10 12.79 21.32
CA ALA A 16 17.01 14.15 20.80
C ALA A 16 15.96 14.97 21.56
N VAL A 17 14.76 14.39 21.80
CA VAL A 17 13.71 15.02 22.63
C VAL A 17 14.20 15.25 24.06
N ALA A 18 14.93 14.30 24.65
CA ALA A 18 15.47 14.44 26.01
C ALA A 18 16.41 15.64 26.15
N ILE A 19 17.35 15.79 25.20
CA ILE A 19 18.30 16.89 25.17
C ILE A 19 17.57 18.22 25.01
N GLU A 20 16.64 18.30 24.06
CA GLU A 20 15.91 19.55 23.77
C GLU A 20 15.07 19.99 24.99
N LEU A 21 14.34 19.07 25.63
CA LEU A 21 13.59 19.36 26.86
C LEU A 21 14.52 19.80 28.00
N LYS A 22 15.68 19.13 28.15
CA LYS A 22 16.65 19.44 29.21
C LYS A 22 17.28 20.82 29.02
N LEU A 23 17.63 21.19 27.79
CA LEU A 23 18.15 22.53 27.44
C LEU A 23 17.14 23.64 27.76
N ARG A 24 15.84 23.32 27.71
CA ARG A 24 14.75 24.24 28.06
C ARG A 24 14.31 24.16 29.53
N GLY A 25 15.09 23.51 30.39
CA GLY A 25 14.92 23.53 31.84
C GLY A 25 13.99 22.46 32.41
N ALA A 26 13.56 21.47 31.63
CA ALA A 26 12.80 20.33 32.14
C ALA A 26 13.70 19.37 32.97
N GLN A 27 13.10 18.68 33.94
CA GLN A 27 13.72 17.51 34.54
C GLN A 27 13.36 16.30 33.69
N VAL A 28 14.35 15.56 33.20
CA VAL A 28 14.12 14.49 32.23
C VAL A 28 14.71 13.19 32.73
N THR A 29 13.86 12.17 32.81
CA THR A 29 14.27 10.77 32.93
C THR A 29 14.03 10.08 31.59
N LEU A 30 15.01 9.34 31.10
CA LEU A 30 14.87 8.50 29.91
C LEU A 30 15.07 7.04 30.29
N VAL A 31 14.10 6.19 29.95
CA VAL A 31 14.20 4.74 30.14
C VAL A 31 14.42 4.05 28.80
N SER A 32 15.33 3.09 28.79
CA SER A 32 15.65 2.29 27.61
C SER A 32 15.86 0.83 28.02
N ARG A 33 15.16 -0.09 27.36
CA ARG A 33 15.38 -1.52 27.55
C ARG A 33 16.78 -1.91 27.09
N ASN A 34 17.17 -1.48 25.89
CA ASN A 34 18.48 -1.74 25.28
C ASN A 34 18.69 -0.80 24.09
N PHE A 35 19.75 0.02 24.12
CA PHE A 35 20.07 0.96 23.04
C PHE A 35 20.44 0.28 21.71
N GLN A 36 21.06 -0.90 21.74
CA GLN A 36 21.51 -1.63 20.56
C GLN A 36 20.35 -2.19 19.74
N THR A 37 19.21 -2.48 20.39
CA THR A 37 18.02 -2.99 19.70
C THR A 37 17.22 -1.91 18.97
N ALA A 38 17.56 -0.63 19.15
CA ALA A 38 16.87 0.46 18.48
C ALA A 38 17.16 0.49 16.98
N ALA A 39 16.17 0.88 16.18
CA ALA A 39 16.32 1.12 14.73
C ALA A 39 17.48 2.08 14.40
N THR A 40 17.81 2.98 15.33
CA THR A 40 18.94 3.90 15.26
C THR A 40 20.26 3.19 14.99
N HIS A 41 20.53 2.06 15.66
CA HIS A 41 21.80 1.34 15.50
C HIS A 41 21.91 0.69 14.13
N ALA A 42 20.78 0.21 13.62
CA ALA A 42 20.70 -0.49 12.34
C ALA A 42 20.65 0.44 11.13
N ALA A 43 20.26 1.71 11.27
CA ALA A 43 20.07 2.63 10.15
C ALA A 43 21.37 2.87 9.34
N ALA A 44 21.20 3.39 8.11
CA ALA A 44 22.32 3.79 7.25
C ALA A 44 22.76 5.26 7.45
N GLY A 45 21.92 6.07 8.09
CA GLY A 45 22.21 7.49 8.34
C GLY A 45 22.13 8.40 7.12
N MET A 46 21.40 8.03 6.08
CA MET A 46 21.11 8.92 4.96
C MET A 46 20.15 10.06 5.38
N LEU A 47 20.40 11.25 4.85
CA LEU A 47 19.61 12.47 5.04
C LEU A 47 19.08 12.89 3.66
N ALA A 48 18.07 12.15 3.18
CA ALA A 48 17.82 11.98 1.75
C ALA A 48 16.38 12.30 1.29
N PRO A 49 15.77 13.45 1.66
CA PRO A 49 14.39 13.71 1.26
C PRO A 49 14.18 13.74 -0.26
N SER A 50 15.18 14.22 -1.00
CA SER A 50 15.11 14.41 -2.45
C SER A 50 15.35 13.10 -3.18
N ALA A 51 16.43 12.40 -2.84
CA ALA A 51 16.79 11.12 -3.46
C ALA A 51 15.75 10.01 -3.17
N GLU A 52 15.14 10.02 -1.98
CA GLU A 52 14.04 9.10 -1.65
C GLU A 52 12.70 9.48 -2.30
N LYS A 53 12.63 10.62 -3.01
CA LYS A 53 11.43 11.10 -3.71
C LYS A 53 10.19 11.17 -2.81
N ILE A 54 10.34 11.76 -1.61
CA ILE A 54 9.22 11.92 -0.66
C ILE A 54 8.09 12.71 -1.32
N SER A 55 6.96 12.05 -1.58
CA SER A 55 5.84 12.61 -2.35
C SER A 55 4.81 13.34 -1.48
N HIS A 56 4.67 12.97 -0.21
CA HIS A 56 3.70 13.59 0.70
C HIS A 56 4.19 14.97 1.14
N LYS A 57 3.46 16.04 0.77
CA LYS A 57 3.87 17.44 0.98
C LYS A 57 4.29 17.76 2.41
N ALA A 58 3.47 17.43 3.41
CA ALA A 58 3.79 17.72 4.81
C ALA A 58 5.03 16.95 5.30
N MET A 59 5.26 15.74 4.77
CA MET A 59 6.43 14.93 5.13
C MET A 59 7.69 15.52 4.50
N LEU A 60 7.61 15.93 3.23
CA LEU A 60 8.69 16.61 2.54
C LEU A 60 9.07 17.91 3.26
N GLU A 61 8.10 18.73 3.64
CA GLU A 61 8.34 19.95 4.40
C GLU A 61 9.00 19.67 5.75
N LEU A 62 8.51 18.66 6.49
CA LEU A 62 9.11 18.26 7.76
C LEU A 62 10.57 17.80 7.58
N CYS A 63 10.84 17.00 6.55
CA CYS A 63 12.19 16.54 6.22
C CYS A 63 13.12 17.70 5.82
N GLN A 64 12.65 18.64 5.00
CA GLN A 64 13.43 19.81 4.57
C GLN A 64 13.76 20.75 5.73
N ARG A 65 12.79 21.01 6.63
CA ARG A 65 13.05 21.75 7.88
C ARG A 65 14.10 21.06 8.75
N SER A 66 14.06 19.72 8.81
CA SER A 66 15.05 18.94 9.56
C SER A 66 16.44 19.01 8.91
N LEU A 67 16.52 18.78 7.60
CA LEU A 67 17.76 18.79 6.83
C LEU A 67 18.49 20.13 6.92
N SER A 68 17.78 21.25 6.77
CA SER A 68 18.36 22.60 6.83
C SER A 68 18.98 22.92 8.20
N SER A 69 18.44 22.34 9.28
CA SER A 69 18.98 22.49 10.63
C SER A 69 20.12 21.51 10.96
N TYR A 70 20.28 20.44 10.19
CA TYR A 70 21.04 19.26 10.58
C TYR A 70 22.54 19.52 10.78
N SER A 71 23.14 20.31 9.88
CA SER A 71 24.56 20.70 9.97
C SER A 71 24.85 21.49 11.25
N ASN A 72 24.01 22.48 11.56
CA ASN A 72 24.15 23.26 12.79
C ASN A 72 23.87 22.42 14.04
N TRP A 73 22.86 21.54 13.99
CA TRP A 73 22.51 20.67 15.10
C TRP A 73 23.63 19.69 15.46
N THR A 74 24.22 19.04 14.44
CA THR A 74 25.38 18.16 14.63
C THR A 74 26.61 18.94 15.09
N HIS A 75 26.92 20.10 14.50
CA HIS A 75 28.04 20.92 14.92
C HIS A 75 27.94 21.36 16.40
N LYS A 76 26.75 21.75 16.87
CA LYS A 76 26.51 22.07 18.29
C LYS A 76 26.77 20.86 19.18
N LEU A 77 26.30 19.68 18.76
CA LEU A 77 26.49 18.44 19.51
C LEU A 77 27.98 18.05 19.58
N GLU A 78 28.70 18.15 18.46
CA GLU A 78 30.15 17.89 18.39
C GLU A 78 30.93 18.88 19.26
N THR A 79 30.59 20.17 19.21
CA THR A 79 31.22 21.21 20.03
C THR A 79 30.99 20.96 21.52
N PHE A 80 29.78 20.54 21.90
CA PHE A 80 29.43 20.29 23.29
C PHE A 80 30.05 19.01 23.86
N THR A 81 30.15 17.94 23.05
CA THR A 81 30.59 16.62 23.51
C THR A 81 32.03 16.28 23.19
N GLY A 82 32.64 16.97 22.21
CA GLY A 82 33.93 16.60 21.61
C GLY A 82 33.87 15.34 20.73
N LEU A 83 32.69 14.75 20.52
CA LEU A 83 32.52 13.52 19.75
C LEU A 83 32.05 13.84 18.33
N ASN A 84 32.72 13.29 17.32
CA ASN A 84 32.34 13.46 15.92
C ASN A 84 31.05 12.66 15.61
N THR A 85 30.09 13.28 14.93
CA THR A 85 28.81 12.65 14.55
C THR A 85 28.88 11.92 13.21
N GLY A 86 29.93 12.16 12.43
CA GLY A 86 30.09 11.66 11.07
C GLY A 86 29.23 12.38 10.04
N TYR A 87 28.71 13.58 10.35
CA TYR A 87 27.95 14.36 9.37
C TYR A 87 28.81 14.70 8.14
N TRP A 88 28.26 14.40 6.96
CA TRP A 88 28.92 14.63 5.69
C TRP A 88 27.91 15.09 4.65
N SER A 89 28.01 16.35 4.26
CA SER A 89 27.29 16.95 3.13
C SER A 89 27.89 16.50 1.80
N CYS A 90 27.86 15.21 1.52
CA CYS A 90 28.44 14.62 0.32
C CYS A 90 27.50 14.56 -0.88
N GLY A 91 26.24 14.97 -0.73
CA GLY A 91 25.19 14.73 -1.71
C GLY A 91 24.88 13.25 -1.92
N ILE A 92 23.86 13.00 -2.74
CA ILE A 92 23.43 11.66 -3.13
C ILE A 92 23.33 11.58 -4.65
N LEU A 93 23.89 10.52 -5.21
CA LEU A 93 23.83 10.20 -6.62
C LEU A 93 22.91 8.99 -6.84
N THR A 94 22.00 9.09 -7.80
CA THR A 94 21.07 8.01 -8.14
C THR A 94 21.27 7.57 -9.59
N PRO A 95 22.20 6.62 -9.85
CA PRO A 95 22.39 6.06 -11.17
C PRO A 95 21.10 5.39 -11.70
N VAL A 96 20.81 5.62 -12.98
CA VAL A 96 19.69 5.00 -13.70
C VAL A 96 20.27 3.97 -14.67
N LEU A 97 19.77 2.74 -14.61
CA LEU A 97 20.28 1.61 -15.40
C LEU A 97 19.44 1.36 -16.67
N GLU A 98 18.16 1.70 -16.66
CA GLU A 98 17.24 1.51 -17.78
C GLU A 98 16.43 2.78 -18.00
N GLU A 99 16.21 3.15 -19.26
CA GLU A 99 15.48 4.36 -19.62
C GLU A 99 13.98 4.09 -19.54
N ARG A 100 13.29 4.74 -18.58
CA ARG A 100 11.82 4.78 -18.59
C ARG A 100 11.35 5.98 -19.42
N GLU A 101 10.27 5.81 -20.19
CA GLU A 101 9.68 6.90 -20.99
C GLU A 101 9.49 8.17 -20.13
N GLY A 102 10.06 9.29 -20.59
CA GLY A 102 9.99 10.59 -19.91
C GLY A 102 11.08 10.91 -18.88
N GLU A 103 12.01 10.00 -18.56
CA GLU A 103 13.11 10.30 -17.61
C GLU A 103 14.15 11.28 -18.16
N ARG A 104 14.47 11.18 -19.47
CA ARG A 104 15.40 12.11 -20.14
C ARG A 104 14.76 13.46 -20.50
N GLU A 105 13.46 13.48 -20.78
CA GLU A 105 12.74 14.72 -21.17
C GLU A 105 12.65 15.69 -19.99
N ARG A 106 12.40 15.18 -18.77
CA ARG A 106 12.43 15.97 -17.51
C ARG A 106 13.80 16.60 -17.19
N GLY A 107 14.88 16.12 -17.79
CA GLY A 107 16.25 16.62 -17.56
C GLY A 107 16.79 17.54 -18.66
N ARG A 108 16.15 17.57 -19.84
CA ARG A 108 16.63 18.33 -21.02
C ARG A 108 16.03 19.71 -21.14
N GLU A 109 14.80 19.88 -20.71
CA GLU A 109 14.23 21.20 -20.51
C GLU A 109 14.75 21.70 -19.16
N GLY A 110 15.30 22.90 -19.10
CA GLY A 110 15.65 23.57 -17.84
C GLY A 110 14.42 23.89 -16.98
N GLU A 111 13.43 23.00 -16.92
CA GLU A 111 12.25 23.04 -16.09
C GLU A 111 12.66 22.76 -14.64
N THR A 112 13.13 23.82 -14.02
CA THR A 112 12.59 24.23 -12.74
C THR A 112 11.11 23.80 -12.58
N VAL A 113 10.92 22.77 -11.74
CA VAL A 113 9.85 22.65 -10.75
C VAL A 113 8.57 21.86 -11.13
N LEU A 114 8.46 20.62 -10.64
CA LEU A 114 7.18 20.04 -10.16
C LEU A 114 6.48 21.08 -9.27
N PRO A 115 5.19 21.43 -9.48
CA PRO A 115 4.55 22.67 -9.00
C PRO A 115 5.10 23.18 -7.67
N ILE A 116 5.69 24.38 -7.76
CA ILE A 116 6.49 25.07 -6.75
C ILE A 116 5.82 25.02 -5.38
N LEU A 117 6.31 24.16 -4.50
CA LEU A 117 6.52 24.59 -3.12
C LEU A 117 7.85 25.38 -3.14
N PRO A 118 7.93 26.57 -2.53
CA PRO A 118 9.11 27.46 -2.59
C PRO A 118 10.39 26.90 -1.92
N SER A 119 10.49 25.58 -1.69
CA SER A 119 11.53 24.91 -0.91
C SER A 119 12.09 23.62 -1.53
N SER A 120 11.80 23.27 -2.78
CA SER A 120 12.40 22.06 -3.39
C SER A 120 13.87 22.28 -3.74
N SER A 121 14.77 21.53 -3.08
CA SER A 121 16.20 21.46 -3.37
C SER A 121 16.47 21.16 -4.85
N PRO A 122 17.48 21.79 -5.48
CA PRO A 122 17.79 21.57 -6.87
C PRO A 122 18.31 20.13 -7.09
N SER A 123 17.84 19.49 -8.16
CA SER A 123 18.33 18.19 -8.63
C SER A 123 18.85 18.33 -10.04
N TYR A 124 19.95 17.66 -10.35
CA TYR A 124 20.62 17.77 -11.65
C TYR A 124 20.68 16.41 -12.33
N TRP A 125 20.20 16.32 -13.57
CA TRP A 125 20.44 15.14 -14.39
C TRP A 125 21.88 15.17 -14.90
N LEU A 126 22.61 14.08 -14.70
CA LEU A 126 23.94 13.84 -15.26
C LEU A 126 23.80 12.78 -16.34
N ASP A 127 24.26 13.08 -17.55
CA ASP A 127 24.33 12.07 -18.60
C ASP A 127 25.41 11.01 -18.28
N ARG A 128 25.49 9.98 -19.13
CA ARG A 128 26.41 8.85 -18.92
C ARG A 128 27.86 9.28 -18.77
N GLU A 129 28.34 10.17 -19.62
CA GLU A 129 29.74 10.60 -19.55
C GLU A 129 29.98 11.39 -18.25
N THR A 130 29.09 12.34 -17.97
CA THR A 130 29.18 13.23 -16.81
C THR A 130 29.09 12.45 -15.50
N ILE A 131 28.17 11.48 -15.37
CA ILE A 131 28.01 10.72 -14.12
C ILE A 131 29.24 9.88 -13.80
N HIS A 132 29.88 9.27 -14.80
CA HIS A 132 31.11 8.49 -14.63
C HIS A 132 32.34 9.37 -14.35
N GLN A 133 32.38 10.59 -14.89
CA GLN A 133 33.39 11.59 -14.49
C GLN A 133 33.15 12.07 -13.05
N TYR A 134 31.88 12.24 -12.67
CA TYR A 134 31.51 12.74 -11.35
C TYR A 134 31.78 11.71 -10.25
N GLN A 135 31.50 10.43 -10.51
CA GLN A 135 31.84 9.30 -9.65
C GLN A 135 32.38 8.14 -10.49
N SER A 136 33.67 7.88 -10.35
CA SER A 136 34.31 6.75 -10.99
C SER A 136 33.89 5.42 -10.36
N GLY A 137 34.03 4.33 -11.11
CA GLY A 137 33.78 2.96 -10.63
C GLY A 137 32.30 2.56 -10.55
N LEU A 138 31.35 3.43 -10.95
CA LEU A 138 29.95 3.03 -11.17
C LEU A 138 29.86 1.89 -12.18
N GLY A 139 28.83 1.04 -12.04
CA GLY A 139 28.55 -0.03 -13.00
C GLY A 139 28.35 0.51 -14.42
N GLU A 140 28.90 -0.19 -15.42
CA GLU A 140 28.88 0.25 -16.82
C GLU A 140 27.46 0.39 -17.40
N GLU A 141 26.48 -0.29 -16.80
CA GLU A 141 25.07 -0.24 -17.19
C GLU A 141 24.40 1.13 -16.89
N ALA A 142 25.03 1.99 -16.09
CA ALA A 142 24.49 3.31 -15.82
C ALA A 142 24.42 4.15 -17.11
N ILE A 143 23.20 4.56 -17.50
CA ILE A 143 22.95 5.39 -18.68
C ILE A 143 22.90 6.90 -18.36
N GLY A 144 23.01 7.24 -17.08
CA GLY A 144 22.91 8.58 -16.51
C GLY A 144 22.45 8.49 -15.05
N GLY A 145 22.06 9.60 -14.45
CA GLY A 145 21.46 9.60 -13.12
C GLY A 145 21.21 10.98 -12.54
N TRP A 146 20.51 11.03 -11.42
CA TRP A 146 20.21 12.28 -10.73
C TRP A 146 21.23 12.57 -9.61
N TRP A 147 21.62 13.82 -9.54
CA TRP A 147 22.50 14.37 -8.52
C TRP A 147 21.72 15.30 -7.58
N TYR A 148 21.76 14.99 -6.29
CA TYR A 148 21.10 15.73 -5.21
C TYR A 148 22.17 16.30 -4.27
N PRO A 149 22.67 17.53 -4.51
CA PRO A 149 23.78 18.08 -3.73
C PRO A 149 23.44 18.46 -2.29
N GLU A 150 22.17 18.77 -2.01
CA GLU A 150 21.73 19.20 -0.68
C GLU A 150 21.42 18.03 0.26
N ASP A 151 21.14 16.84 -0.29
CA ASP A 151 21.01 15.64 0.51
C ASP A 151 22.37 15.28 1.13
N ALA A 152 22.37 14.56 2.25
CA ALA A 152 23.59 14.33 3.03
C ALA A 152 23.57 12.96 3.71
N GLN A 153 24.55 12.73 4.58
CA GLN A 153 24.58 11.58 5.47
C GLN A 153 25.17 11.94 6.83
N VAL A 154 24.99 11.05 7.80
CA VAL A 154 25.61 11.07 9.12
C VAL A 154 25.94 9.64 9.55
N ASP A 155 26.95 9.45 10.40
CA ASP A 155 27.14 8.15 11.05
C ASP A 155 26.12 8.02 12.17
N ASN A 156 25.06 7.24 11.92
CA ASN A 156 23.97 7.00 12.87
C ASN A 156 24.44 6.43 14.21
N ARG A 157 25.51 5.63 14.24
CA ARG A 157 26.05 5.04 15.47
C ARG A 157 26.89 6.07 16.23
N ALA A 158 27.73 6.84 15.55
CA ALA A 158 28.50 7.93 16.16
C ALA A 158 27.58 9.04 16.68
N LEU A 159 26.55 9.41 15.91
CA LEU A 159 25.52 10.36 16.32
C LEU A 159 24.77 9.88 17.57
N ALA A 160 24.38 8.60 17.64
CA ALA A 160 23.74 8.05 18.83
C ALA A 160 24.64 8.13 20.08
N GLN A 161 25.94 7.87 19.93
CA GLN A 161 26.92 8.02 21.01
C GLN A 161 27.08 9.48 21.45
N ALA A 162 27.16 10.41 20.50
CA ALA A 162 27.23 11.84 20.78
C ALA A 162 25.97 12.33 21.51
N LEU A 163 24.78 11.91 21.10
CA LEU A 163 23.52 12.24 21.79
C LEU A 163 23.48 11.66 23.20
N LEU A 164 23.89 10.39 23.37
CA LEU A 164 23.93 9.77 24.69
C LEU A 164 24.90 10.50 25.63
N ALA A 165 26.08 10.88 25.13
CA ALA A 165 27.05 11.67 25.87
C ALA A 165 26.49 13.05 26.23
N ALA A 166 25.86 13.75 25.29
CA ALA A 166 25.25 15.05 25.55
C ALA A 166 24.14 14.98 26.59
N ALA A 167 23.24 13.99 26.48
CA ALA A 167 22.17 13.79 27.45
C ALA A 167 22.71 13.57 28.86
N ARG A 168 23.76 12.75 29.02
CA ARG A 168 24.45 12.54 30.30
C ARG A 168 25.09 13.82 30.83
N SER A 169 25.84 14.54 30.00
CA SER A 169 26.52 15.79 30.38
C SER A 169 25.54 16.90 30.77
N LEU A 170 24.36 16.94 30.15
CA LEU A 170 23.29 17.88 30.50
C LEU A 170 22.54 17.46 31.78
N GLY A 171 22.75 16.25 32.30
CA GLY A 171 22.09 15.73 33.49
C GLY A 171 20.68 15.17 33.23
N VAL A 172 20.45 14.54 32.07
CA VAL A 172 19.30 13.65 31.86
C VAL A 172 19.54 12.37 32.66
N GLU A 173 18.56 11.94 33.45
CA GLU A 173 18.64 10.67 34.18
C GLU A 173 18.36 9.52 33.22
N ILE A 174 19.39 8.73 32.87
CA ILE A 174 19.24 7.63 31.90
C ILE A 174 19.24 6.30 32.64
N LYS A 175 18.15 5.55 32.47
CA LYS A 175 17.97 4.20 33.02
C LYS A 175 18.00 3.17 31.89
N GLU A 176 19.16 2.57 31.69
CA GLU A 176 19.33 1.44 30.76
C GLU A 176 18.97 0.10 31.45
N GLY A 177 18.52 -0.88 30.67
CA GLY A 177 18.05 -2.16 31.20
C GLY A 177 16.64 -2.09 31.81
N VAL A 178 15.99 -0.93 31.74
CA VAL A 178 14.62 -0.72 32.23
C VAL A 178 13.63 -0.92 31.09
N ALA A 179 12.92 -2.03 31.14
CA ALA A 179 11.85 -2.37 30.21
C ALA A 179 10.52 -1.84 30.77
N VAL A 180 9.82 -1.03 29.99
CA VAL A 180 8.43 -0.67 30.27
C VAL A 180 7.53 -1.80 29.81
N GLU A 181 6.65 -2.24 30.71
CA GLU A 181 5.74 -3.37 30.51
C GLU A 181 4.29 -2.89 30.32
N GLY A 182 3.96 -1.69 30.83
CA GLY A 182 2.62 -1.12 30.68
C GLY A 182 2.52 0.32 31.13
N ILE A 183 1.49 1.01 30.65
CA ILE A 183 1.16 2.40 31.00
C ILE A 183 -0.14 2.41 31.81
N GLN A 184 -0.08 2.89 33.04
CA GLN A 184 -1.25 2.98 33.93
C GLN A 184 -1.99 4.29 33.66
N GLN A 185 -3.29 4.19 33.38
CA GLN A 185 -4.12 5.33 32.99
C GLN A 185 -5.32 5.48 33.92
N GLN A 186 -5.63 6.73 34.29
CA GLN A 186 -6.83 7.08 35.05
C GLN A 186 -7.36 8.42 34.55
N HIS A 187 -8.66 8.53 34.26
CA HIS A 187 -9.31 9.77 33.80
C HIS A 187 -8.56 10.51 32.66
N ARG A 188 -8.16 9.79 31.60
CA ARG A 188 -7.38 10.34 30.47
C ARG A 188 -6.02 10.94 30.87
N ARG A 189 -5.42 10.49 31.96
CA ARG A 189 -4.07 10.85 32.37
C ARG A 189 -3.26 9.61 32.68
N VAL A 190 -1.97 9.63 32.37
CA VAL A 190 -1.02 8.62 32.80
C VAL A 190 -0.65 8.90 34.25
N VAL A 191 -0.87 7.91 35.13
CA VAL A 191 -0.59 8.00 36.57
C VAL A 191 0.68 7.25 36.97
N GLY A 192 1.21 6.42 36.07
CA GLY A 192 2.46 5.69 36.28
C GLY A 192 2.79 4.80 35.09
N VAL A 193 4.06 4.39 35.02
CA VAL A 193 4.58 3.47 34.02
C VAL A 193 5.16 2.27 34.74
N GLN A 194 4.62 1.08 34.47
CA GLN A 194 5.08 -0.17 35.06
C GLN A 194 6.35 -0.62 34.33
N THR A 195 7.39 -0.93 35.09
CA THR A 195 8.66 -1.44 34.56
C THR A 195 9.14 -2.66 35.34
N ASN A 196 10.13 -3.36 34.79
CA ASN A 196 10.85 -4.43 35.49
C ASN A 196 11.64 -3.95 36.73
N ALA A 197 11.80 -2.63 36.91
CA ALA A 197 12.49 -2.01 38.03
C ALA A 197 11.52 -1.27 38.98
N GLY A 198 10.21 -1.52 38.87
CA GLY A 198 9.17 -0.87 39.66
C GLY A 198 8.39 0.19 38.86
N VAL A 199 7.50 0.92 39.54
CA VAL A 199 6.67 1.95 38.92
C VAL A 199 7.43 3.27 38.87
N LEU A 200 7.43 3.91 37.69
CA LEU A 200 7.98 5.25 37.50
C LEU A 200 6.84 6.25 37.28
N GLN A 201 6.99 7.44 37.85
CA GLN A 201 6.02 8.52 37.75
C GLN A 201 6.69 9.82 37.28
N ALA A 202 5.98 10.56 36.46
CA ALA A 202 6.33 11.89 35.99
C ALA A 202 5.06 12.72 35.78
N GLU A 203 5.23 14.03 35.63
CA GLU A 203 4.13 14.93 35.32
C GLU A 203 3.69 14.77 33.87
N HIS A 204 4.67 14.60 32.97
CA HIS A 204 4.46 14.37 31.53
C HIS A 204 5.25 13.16 31.03
N TYR A 205 4.74 12.48 30.01
CA TYR A 205 5.33 11.29 29.43
C TYR A 205 5.51 11.46 27.92
N VAL A 206 6.59 10.89 27.37
CA VAL A 206 6.81 10.83 25.92
C VAL A 206 7.00 9.38 25.51
N LEU A 207 6.17 8.90 24.58
CA LEU A 207 6.35 7.60 23.96
C LEU A 207 7.25 7.75 22.73
N ALA A 208 8.44 7.15 22.78
CA ALA A 208 9.45 7.15 21.72
C ALA A 208 10.03 5.73 21.47
N THR A 209 9.19 4.70 21.61
CA THR A 209 9.60 3.29 21.61
C THR A 209 9.71 2.65 20.22
N GLY A 210 9.71 3.44 19.15
CA GLY A 210 9.94 2.95 17.79
C GLY A 210 8.98 1.81 17.43
N ALA A 211 9.51 0.68 16.94
CA ALA A 211 8.68 -0.42 16.43
C ALA A 211 7.84 -1.09 17.54
N TRP A 212 8.24 -0.93 18.80
CA TRP A 212 7.56 -1.48 19.98
C TRP A 212 6.42 -0.60 20.51
N SER A 213 6.08 0.50 19.82
CA SER A 213 5.06 1.45 20.29
C SER A 213 3.71 0.79 20.50
N ASN A 214 3.28 -0.07 19.57
CA ASN A 214 2.00 -0.76 19.63
C ASN A 214 1.85 -1.68 20.86
N ALA A 215 2.96 -2.17 21.42
CA ALA A 215 2.93 -3.02 22.61
C ALA A 215 2.58 -2.25 23.89
N LEU A 216 2.82 -0.93 23.92
CA LEU A 216 2.59 -0.07 25.09
C LEU A 216 1.37 0.84 24.93
N PHE A 217 1.05 1.21 23.69
CA PHE A 217 -0.10 2.04 23.37
C PHE A 217 -0.64 1.61 22.00
N PRO A 218 -1.97 1.45 21.79
CA PRO A 218 -2.56 0.95 20.55
C PRO A 218 -2.38 1.93 19.38
N LEU A 219 -1.17 1.95 18.81
CA LEU A 219 -0.77 2.78 17.69
C LEU A 219 -0.46 1.87 16.50
N PRO A 220 -0.82 2.25 15.26
CA PRO A 220 -0.61 1.45 14.06
C PRO A 220 0.87 1.45 13.59
N VAL A 221 1.81 1.32 14.53
CA VAL A 221 3.24 1.22 14.29
C VAL A 221 3.65 -0.25 14.35
N ARG A 222 4.32 -0.74 13.29
CA ARG A 222 4.76 -2.12 13.14
C ARG A 222 6.23 -2.20 12.73
N PRO A 223 6.93 -3.31 13.07
CA PRO A 223 8.30 -3.51 12.62
C PRO A 223 8.37 -3.77 11.11
N ARG A 224 9.30 -3.10 10.44
CA ARG A 224 9.77 -3.42 9.10
C ARG A 224 11.24 -3.83 9.18
N LYS A 225 11.53 -5.12 9.00
CA LYS A 225 12.88 -5.63 9.12
C LYS A 225 13.72 -5.16 7.94
N GLY A 226 14.93 -4.69 8.22
CA GLY A 226 15.95 -4.43 7.22
C GLY A 226 17.26 -5.10 7.60
N GLN A 227 17.76 -5.91 6.69
CA GLN A 227 19.09 -6.51 6.74
C GLN A 227 20.09 -5.58 6.07
N MET A 228 21.31 -5.59 6.58
CA MET A 228 22.38 -4.69 6.17
C MET A 228 23.73 -5.37 6.29
N LEU A 229 24.69 -4.86 5.53
CA LEU A 229 26.09 -5.22 5.67
C LEU A 229 26.99 -4.01 5.49
N SER A 230 28.23 -4.13 5.95
CA SER A 230 29.31 -3.22 5.59
C SER A 230 30.45 -4.00 4.95
N VAL A 231 31.15 -3.33 4.05
CA VAL A 231 32.46 -3.73 3.56
C VAL A 231 33.48 -2.66 3.92
N ARG A 232 34.77 -2.98 3.86
CA ARG A 232 35.85 -2.05 4.17
C ARG A 232 36.73 -1.80 2.96
N VAL A 233 37.00 -0.54 2.67
CA VAL A 233 37.98 -0.15 1.64
C VAL A 233 39.35 -0.73 2.03
N PRO A 234 40.02 -1.46 1.12
CA PRO A 234 41.35 -2.02 1.36
C PRO A 234 42.40 -0.94 1.69
N ASN A 235 43.31 -1.24 2.61
CA ASN A 235 44.32 -0.29 3.12
C ASN A 235 45.34 0.18 2.05
N ASN A 236 45.38 -0.44 0.87
CA ASN A 236 46.26 -0.07 -0.23
C ASN A 236 45.68 1.03 -1.13
N GLU A 237 44.44 1.45 -0.91
CA GLU A 237 43.85 2.60 -1.61
C GLU A 237 44.31 3.91 -0.93
N PRO A 238 44.94 4.85 -1.67
CA PRO A 238 45.46 6.09 -1.10
C PRO A 238 44.35 7.08 -0.71
N ASP A 239 43.21 7.02 -1.40
CA ASP A 239 42.05 7.90 -1.21
C ASP A 239 40.75 7.10 -1.09
N LEU A 240 39.69 7.71 -0.57
CA LEU A 240 38.36 7.09 -0.53
C LEU A 240 37.79 6.98 -1.96
N PRO A 241 37.53 5.77 -2.48
CA PRO A 241 37.13 5.59 -3.87
C PRO A 241 35.65 5.99 -4.11
N LEU A 242 34.86 6.04 -3.04
CA LEU A 242 33.47 6.51 -3.04
C LEU A 242 33.33 7.64 -2.03
N THR A 243 33.00 8.84 -2.51
CA THR A 243 32.89 10.05 -1.68
C THR A 243 31.48 10.57 -1.53
N ARG A 244 30.50 9.89 -2.14
CA ARG A 244 29.08 10.25 -2.15
C ARG A 244 28.21 9.03 -1.94
N VAL A 245 26.99 9.22 -1.47
CA VAL A 245 26.04 8.12 -1.34
C VAL A 245 25.56 7.73 -2.74
N LEU A 246 25.52 6.42 -3.02
CA LEU A 246 24.81 5.90 -4.18
C LEU A 246 23.46 5.36 -3.73
N PHE A 247 22.40 5.78 -4.40
CA PHE A 247 21.05 5.31 -4.13
C PHE A 247 20.43 4.77 -5.43
N GLY A 248 20.42 3.44 -5.54
CA GLY A 248 19.83 2.70 -6.66
C GLY A 248 18.39 2.24 -6.35
N GLU A 249 17.79 1.53 -7.30
CA GLU A 249 16.36 1.16 -7.24
C GLU A 249 15.99 0.29 -6.02
N GLU A 250 16.88 -0.60 -5.58
CA GLU A 250 16.63 -1.52 -4.47
C GLU A 250 17.82 -1.68 -3.50
N VAL A 251 18.82 -0.80 -3.62
CA VAL A 251 20.01 -0.80 -2.76
C VAL A 251 20.60 0.61 -2.68
N TYR A 252 21.20 0.94 -1.56
CA TYR A 252 22.02 2.12 -1.35
C TYR A 252 23.38 1.71 -0.80
N ILE A 253 24.40 2.52 -1.14
CA ILE A 253 25.79 2.37 -0.75
C ILE A 253 26.22 3.69 -0.11
N VAL A 254 26.54 3.65 1.18
CA VAL A 254 26.82 4.84 1.99
C VAL A 254 28.28 4.80 2.46
N PRO A 255 29.19 5.58 1.87
CA PRO A 255 30.59 5.59 2.27
C PRO A 255 30.78 6.36 3.59
N ARG A 256 31.72 5.92 4.41
CA ARG A 256 32.19 6.60 5.63
C ARG A 256 33.62 7.06 5.45
N ARG A 257 34.00 8.11 6.18
CA ARG A 257 35.36 8.67 6.14
C ARG A 257 36.44 7.75 6.73
N ASP A 258 36.03 6.75 7.50
CA ASP A 258 36.93 5.74 8.09
C ASP A 258 37.13 4.51 7.19
N GLY A 259 36.68 4.58 5.93
CA GLY A 259 36.81 3.50 4.94
C GLY A 259 35.72 2.43 5.03
N ARG A 260 34.75 2.52 5.95
CA ARG A 260 33.57 1.65 5.91
C ARG A 260 32.64 2.07 4.77
N ILE A 261 32.03 1.09 4.12
CA ILE A 261 30.96 1.29 3.14
C ILE A 261 29.75 0.49 3.59
N ILE A 262 28.66 1.20 3.91
CA ILE A 262 27.41 0.60 4.37
C ILE A 262 26.55 0.26 3.17
N ILE A 263 26.05 -0.97 3.09
CA ILE A 263 25.18 -1.46 2.04
C ILE A 263 23.86 -1.86 2.67
N GLY A 264 22.78 -1.32 2.12
CA GLY A 264 21.45 -1.76 2.50
C GLY A 264 20.37 -1.29 1.56
N ALA A 265 19.12 -1.61 1.82
CA ALA A 265 18.74 -2.63 2.79
C ALA A 265 17.55 -3.40 2.26
N THR A 266 17.37 -4.62 2.78
CA THR A 266 16.10 -5.30 2.59
C THR A 266 14.97 -4.53 3.29
N SER A 267 13.74 -4.83 2.89
CA SER A 267 12.52 -4.37 3.55
C SER A 267 11.53 -5.51 3.63
N GLU A 268 11.37 -6.07 4.82
CA GLU A 268 10.65 -7.33 5.03
C GLU A 268 9.49 -7.15 6.02
N ASP A 269 8.32 -7.70 5.65
CA ASP A 269 7.11 -7.75 6.48
C ASP A 269 7.02 -9.07 7.25
N VAL A 270 7.96 -9.29 8.17
CA VAL A 270 8.12 -10.57 8.89
C VAL A 270 7.99 -10.40 10.41
N GLY A 271 7.33 -9.33 10.86
CA GLY A 271 7.19 -9.02 12.28
C GLY A 271 8.55 -8.78 12.97
N PHE A 272 8.67 -9.21 14.22
CA PHE A 272 9.91 -9.13 15.01
C PHE A 272 10.84 -10.35 14.79
N THR A 273 10.90 -10.90 13.58
CA THR A 273 11.80 -12.02 13.27
C THR A 273 13.25 -11.54 13.19
N PRO A 274 14.14 -11.98 14.08
CA PRO A 274 15.53 -11.52 14.12
C PRO A 274 16.38 -12.10 12.98
N ASP A 275 17.66 -11.74 12.99
CA ASP A 275 18.78 -12.32 12.24
C ASP A 275 18.84 -12.07 10.75
N ASN A 276 20.05 -12.15 10.20
CA ASN A 276 20.25 -12.07 8.76
C ASN A 276 20.00 -13.42 8.10
N THR A 277 19.56 -13.41 6.85
CA THR A 277 19.40 -14.59 6.00
C THR A 277 20.44 -14.57 4.88
N PRO A 278 21.00 -15.73 4.51
CA PRO A 278 21.93 -15.81 3.37
C PRO A 278 21.33 -15.22 2.09
N ALA A 279 20.04 -15.45 1.84
CA ALA A 279 19.34 -14.90 0.67
C ALA A 279 19.26 -13.37 0.69
N GLY A 280 19.00 -12.75 1.85
CA GLY A 280 18.97 -11.30 2.00
C GLY A 280 20.34 -10.66 1.75
N ILE A 281 21.38 -11.22 2.37
CA ILE A 281 22.76 -10.73 2.19
C ILE A 281 23.25 -10.94 0.76
N GLN A 282 22.96 -12.10 0.15
CA GLN A 282 23.30 -12.36 -1.26
C GLN A 282 22.61 -11.35 -2.20
N SER A 283 21.32 -11.06 -1.98
CA SER A 283 20.58 -10.09 -2.77
C SER A 283 21.20 -8.68 -2.67
N LEU A 284 21.56 -8.25 -1.46
CA LEU A 284 22.23 -6.95 -1.24
C LEU A 284 23.59 -6.88 -1.93
N LEU A 285 24.41 -7.93 -1.80
CA LEU A 285 25.72 -8.00 -2.45
C LEU A 285 25.58 -7.94 -3.98
N GLN A 286 24.68 -8.72 -4.58
CA GLN A 286 24.45 -8.72 -6.03
C GLN A 286 24.08 -7.33 -6.54
N LYS A 287 23.12 -6.68 -5.88
CA LYS A 287 22.65 -5.34 -6.27
C LYS A 287 23.74 -4.29 -6.08
N ALA A 288 24.48 -4.35 -4.97
CA ALA A 288 25.53 -3.40 -4.69
C ALA A 288 26.72 -3.56 -5.64
N ILE A 289 27.11 -4.80 -5.99
CA ILE A 289 28.18 -5.09 -6.97
C ILE A 289 27.75 -4.60 -8.36
N ARG A 290 26.48 -4.80 -8.75
CA ARG A 290 25.97 -4.26 -10.00
C ARG A 290 26.06 -2.71 -10.04
N LEU A 291 25.75 -2.05 -8.93
CA LEU A 291 25.79 -0.58 -8.83
C LEU A 291 27.21 -0.01 -8.78
N TYR A 292 28.12 -0.67 -8.04
CA TYR A 292 29.50 -0.25 -7.83
C TYR A 292 30.43 -1.48 -7.79
N PRO A 293 30.88 -2.00 -8.95
CA PRO A 293 31.56 -3.29 -9.07
C PRO A 293 32.80 -3.49 -8.19
N GLN A 294 33.52 -2.42 -7.86
CA GLN A 294 34.75 -2.50 -7.07
C GLN A 294 34.54 -3.18 -5.69
N ILE A 295 33.34 -3.07 -5.09
CA ILE A 295 33.07 -3.65 -3.77
C ILE A 295 33.17 -5.17 -3.73
N GLN A 296 33.11 -5.85 -4.88
CA GLN A 296 33.22 -7.31 -4.94
C GLN A 296 34.57 -7.80 -4.40
N HIS A 297 35.58 -6.94 -4.37
CA HIS A 297 36.92 -7.23 -3.87
C HIS A 297 37.16 -6.72 -2.45
N TYR A 298 36.18 -6.07 -1.83
CA TYR A 298 36.33 -5.49 -0.50
C TYR A 298 35.96 -6.52 0.57
N PRO A 299 36.74 -6.63 1.66
CA PRO A 299 36.38 -7.53 2.76
C PRO A 299 35.05 -7.11 3.40
N ILE A 300 34.20 -8.09 3.67
CA ILE A 300 33.01 -7.91 4.51
C ILE A 300 33.47 -7.57 5.92
N ASP A 301 32.90 -6.50 6.48
CA ASP A 301 33.25 -5.93 7.77
C ASP A 301 32.24 -6.38 8.84
N GLU A 302 30.94 -6.19 8.59
CA GLU A 302 29.88 -6.54 9.53
C GLU A 302 28.58 -6.90 8.79
N LEU A 303 27.76 -7.78 9.38
CA LEU A 303 26.38 -8.06 8.96
C LEU A 303 25.44 -7.78 10.15
N TRP A 304 24.39 -6.99 9.96
CA TRP A 304 23.41 -6.70 11.02
C TRP A 304 22.02 -6.47 10.46
N TRP A 305 21.05 -6.33 11.35
CA TRP A 305 19.65 -6.11 11.01
C TRP A 305 18.98 -5.16 12.01
N GLY A 306 17.79 -4.64 11.66
CA GLY A 306 16.97 -3.88 12.60
C GLY A 306 15.52 -3.70 12.16
N PHE A 307 14.70 -3.17 13.06
CA PHE A 307 13.26 -2.98 12.84
C PHE A 307 12.89 -1.51 12.70
N ARG A 308 12.56 -1.08 11.49
CA ARG A 308 12.04 0.27 11.23
C ARG A 308 10.62 0.40 11.78
N PRO A 309 10.28 1.50 12.48
CA PRO A 309 8.94 1.72 12.99
C PRO A 309 8.02 2.27 11.90
N ALA A 310 7.32 1.41 11.16
CA ALA A 310 6.48 1.82 10.03
C ALA A 310 5.02 2.00 10.46
N THR A 311 4.35 3.03 9.94
CA THR A 311 2.88 3.13 9.89
C THR A 311 2.38 2.64 8.52
N SER A 312 1.06 2.57 8.32
CA SER A 312 0.48 2.20 7.02
C SER A 312 0.64 3.27 5.94
N ASP A 313 0.69 4.54 6.34
CA ASP A 313 0.87 5.70 5.47
C ASP A 313 2.34 6.15 5.39
N GLU A 314 3.24 5.43 6.05
CA GLU A 314 4.68 5.74 6.17
C GLU A 314 5.02 7.10 6.82
N LEU A 315 4.02 7.77 7.43
CA LEU A 315 4.19 9.03 8.15
C LEU A 315 4.38 8.80 9.66
N PRO A 316 5.21 9.60 10.35
CA PRO A 316 5.35 9.48 11.80
C PRO A 316 4.07 9.84 12.54
N ILE A 317 3.94 9.37 13.78
CA ILE A 317 2.91 9.78 14.74
C ILE A 317 3.54 10.73 15.73
N LEU A 318 3.20 12.01 15.60
CA LEU A 318 3.74 13.12 16.38
C LEU A 318 2.62 13.88 17.07
N GLY A 319 2.88 14.38 18.28
CA GLY A 319 2.00 15.31 18.97
C GLY A 319 1.25 14.70 20.15
N THR A 320 0.12 15.31 20.51
CA THR A 320 -0.68 14.90 21.68
C THR A 320 -1.25 13.49 21.52
N SER A 321 -1.67 12.90 22.64
CA SER A 321 -2.30 11.59 22.70
C SER A 321 -3.73 11.67 23.26
N PRO A 322 -4.48 10.54 23.34
CA PRO A 322 -5.72 10.51 24.09
C PRO A 322 -5.57 10.90 25.58
N CYS A 323 -4.37 10.73 26.14
CA CYS A 323 -4.03 11.14 27.49
C CYS A 323 -3.39 12.53 27.50
N GLU A 324 -3.84 13.40 28.40
CA GLU A 324 -3.45 14.81 28.44
C GLU A 324 -1.94 15.03 28.69
N ASN A 325 -1.32 14.14 29.46
CA ASN A 325 0.07 14.23 29.86
C ASN A 325 0.96 13.19 29.15
N LEU A 326 0.57 12.73 27.96
CA LEU A 326 1.35 11.82 27.14
C LEU A 326 1.44 12.36 25.71
N THR A 327 2.68 12.45 25.21
CA THR A 327 3.00 12.87 23.84
C THR A 327 3.58 11.70 23.05
N PHE A 328 3.22 11.59 21.77
CA PHE A 328 3.77 10.59 20.84
C PHE A 328 4.88 11.19 19.97
N ALA A 329 5.96 10.43 19.82
CA ALA A 329 7.05 10.70 18.89
C ALA A 329 7.56 9.37 18.31
N VAL A 330 6.75 8.73 17.47
CA VAL A 330 7.00 7.35 16.98
C VAL A 330 6.73 7.24 15.48
N GLY A 331 7.04 6.08 14.87
CA GLY A 331 6.61 5.78 13.50
C GLY A 331 7.43 6.42 12.38
N HIS A 332 8.64 6.92 12.65
CA HIS A 332 9.47 7.61 11.64
C HIS A 332 10.02 6.74 10.50
N TYR A 333 9.66 5.46 10.45
CA TYR A 333 10.02 4.50 9.41
C TYR A 333 11.49 4.58 8.97
N ARG A 334 11.75 5.04 7.73
CA ARG A 334 13.09 5.16 7.12
C ARG A 334 13.77 6.50 7.42
N ASN A 335 13.04 7.48 7.94
CA ASN A 335 13.48 8.87 8.08
C ASN A 335 13.77 9.28 9.53
N GLY A 336 13.82 8.34 10.48
CA GLY A 336 14.04 8.65 11.90
C GLY A 336 15.37 9.34 12.21
N ILE A 337 16.44 9.04 11.47
CA ILE A 337 17.72 9.75 11.62
C ILE A 337 17.57 11.20 11.13
N LEU A 338 17.04 11.39 9.92
CA LEU A 338 16.80 12.70 9.33
C LEU A 338 15.87 13.57 10.17
N LEU A 339 14.81 13.01 10.73
CA LEU A 339 13.76 13.74 11.44
C LEU A 339 14.04 14.00 12.93
N ALA A 340 15.14 13.48 13.48
CA ALA A 340 15.45 13.63 14.89
C ALA A 340 15.46 15.09 15.39
N PRO A 341 16.19 16.04 14.76
CA PRO A 341 16.25 17.41 15.29
C PRO A 341 14.90 18.13 15.22
N VAL A 342 14.19 18.07 14.09
CA VAL A 342 12.88 18.73 13.97
C VAL A 342 11.84 18.11 14.90
N THR A 343 11.85 16.78 15.08
CA THR A 343 10.95 16.11 16.02
C THR A 343 11.22 16.59 17.45
N ALA A 344 12.49 16.68 17.85
CA ALA A 344 12.85 17.15 19.18
C ALA A 344 12.35 18.57 19.46
N ALA A 345 12.59 19.50 18.53
CA ALA A 345 12.13 20.89 18.65
C ALA A 345 10.60 20.98 18.76
N LEU A 346 9.87 20.32 17.85
CA LEU A 346 8.40 20.36 17.84
C LEU A 346 7.77 19.72 19.09
N MET A 347 8.34 18.63 19.60
CA MET A 347 7.84 18.01 20.82
C MET A 347 8.14 18.86 22.05
N ALA A 348 9.30 19.53 22.11
CA ALA A 348 9.62 20.43 23.21
C ALA A 348 8.72 21.68 23.24
N ASP A 349 8.47 22.31 22.08
CA ASP A 349 7.50 23.40 21.92
C ASP A 349 6.10 22.98 22.44
N LEU A 350 5.65 21.78 22.05
CA LEU A 350 4.34 21.27 22.44
C LEU A 350 4.26 20.98 23.96
N ILE A 351 5.30 20.39 24.55
CA ILE A 351 5.28 19.94 25.95
C ILE A 351 5.46 21.09 26.92
N LEU A 352 6.43 21.99 26.66
CA LEU A 352 6.83 23.03 27.62
C LEU A 352 6.13 24.37 27.38
N GLU A 353 5.85 24.70 26.12
CA GLU A 353 5.31 26.00 25.73
C GLU A 353 3.83 25.92 25.32
N GLN A 354 3.26 24.71 25.27
CA GLN A 354 1.90 24.45 24.77
C GLN A 354 1.68 25.03 23.36
N LYS A 355 2.77 25.09 22.58
CA LYS A 355 2.78 25.67 21.23
C LYS A 355 2.78 24.54 20.21
N SER A 356 1.68 24.38 19.50
CA SER A 356 1.56 23.38 18.42
C SER A 356 1.90 23.99 17.07
N ASP A 357 2.91 23.46 16.39
CA ASP A 357 3.16 23.78 14.98
C ASP A 357 2.02 23.21 14.10
N PRO A 358 1.52 23.96 13.10
CA PRO A 358 0.48 23.48 12.19
C PRO A 358 0.80 22.15 11.50
N LEU A 359 2.08 21.85 11.22
CA LEU A 359 2.50 20.60 10.61
C LEU A 359 2.12 19.38 11.44
N LEU A 360 2.08 19.50 12.78
CA LEU A 360 1.75 18.37 13.66
C LEU A 360 0.34 17.81 13.40
N SER A 361 -0.59 18.60 12.86
CA SER A 361 -1.92 18.14 12.50
C SER A 361 -1.91 17.01 11.45
N HIS A 362 -0.94 17.01 10.53
CA HIS A 362 -0.76 15.96 9.53
C HIS A 362 -0.19 14.67 10.11
N PHE A 363 0.49 14.76 11.25
CA PHE A 363 1.16 13.65 11.93
C PHE A 363 0.45 13.21 13.21
N HIS A 364 -0.71 13.79 13.51
CA HIS A 364 -1.48 13.46 14.70
C HIS A 364 -2.07 12.05 14.61
N TYR A 365 -2.14 11.34 15.74
CA TYR A 365 -2.62 9.95 15.78
C TYR A 365 -4.08 9.81 15.32
N SER A 366 -4.89 10.86 15.48
CA SER A 366 -6.31 10.83 15.10
C SER A 366 -6.53 10.70 13.59
N ARG A 367 -5.51 10.86 12.75
CA ARG A 367 -5.65 10.55 11.31
C ARG A 367 -5.95 9.07 11.05
N PHE A 368 -5.64 8.22 12.02
CA PHE A 368 -6.00 6.80 12.03
C PHE A 368 -7.35 6.53 12.73
N GLN A 369 -7.99 7.56 13.27
CA GLN A 369 -9.31 7.49 13.87
C GLN A 369 -10.32 8.06 12.87
N THR A 370 -11.25 7.24 12.40
CA THR A 370 -12.43 7.74 11.68
C THR A 370 -13.18 8.74 12.56
N LYS A 371 -13.54 9.92 12.02
CA LYS A 371 -14.45 10.87 12.68
C LYS A 371 -15.73 10.13 13.07
N SER A 372 -15.84 9.77 14.35
CA SER A 372 -17.07 9.28 14.94
C SER A 372 -18.10 10.40 14.82
N SER A 373 -19.19 10.15 14.10
CA SER A 373 -20.45 10.83 14.37
C SER A 373 -20.73 10.70 15.86
N THR A 374 -20.97 11.84 16.48
CA THR A 374 -21.14 12.06 17.91
C THR A 374 -22.18 11.11 18.51
N THR A 375 -21.73 10.20 19.37
CA THR A 375 -22.62 9.48 20.29
C THR A 375 -22.65 10.28 21.60
N SER A 376 -23.80 10.89 21.90
CA SER A 376 -24.04 11.59 23.17
C SER A 376 -24.01 10.59 24.32
N MET A 377 -23.24 10.91 25.36
CA MET A 377 -23.20 10.17 26.61
C MET A 377 -24.57 10.20 27.31
N LEU A 378 -25.00 9.05 27.84
CA LEU A 378 -25.93 9.02 28.98
C LEU A 378 -25.46 7.99 30.01
N THR A 379 -25.37 8.51 31.22
CA THR A 379 -25.01 7.92 32.51
C THR A 379 -25.87 6.72 32.91
N LEU A 380 -25.23 5.74 33.56
CA LEU A 380 -25.87 4.60 34.24
C LEU A 380 -26.70 5.03 35.46
N PRO A 381 -27.86 4.40 35.66
CA PRO A 381 -28.16 3.83 36.97
C PRO A 381 -28.47 2.32 36.90
N THR A 382 -28.31 1.69 38.06
CA THR A 382 -28.27 0.26 38.39
C THR A 382 -29.58 -0.55 38.22
N ALA A 383 -29.43 -1.78 37.67
CA ALA A 383 -30.20 -3.04 37.83
C ALA A 383 -31.72 -3.09 37.44
N PRO A 384 -32.38 -4.27 37.24
CA PRO A 384 -31.94 -5.67 36.98
C PRO A 384 -32.57 -6.31 35.70
N HIS A 385 -32.20 -7.57 35.40
CA HIS A 385 -32.62 -8.47 34.30
C HIS A 385 -34.03 -8.31 33.67
N THR A 386 -34.12 -8.32 32.32
CA THR A 386 -35.19 -8.95 31.48
C THR A 386 -34.83 -8.89 29.97
N PRO A 387 -35.50 -9.65 29.05
CA PRO A 387 -34.85 -10.46 28.01
C PRO A 387 -34.50 -9.71 26.71
N THR A 388 -33.53 -10.29 26.00
CA THR A 388 -32.92 -9.82 24.75
C THR A 388 -33.93 -9.62 23.61
N PRO A 389 -33.93 -8.46 22.90
CA PRO A 389 -34.61 -8.33 21.62
C PRO A 389 -33.73 -8.85 20.47
N SER A 390 -34.36 -9.56 19.53
CA SER A 390 -33.75 -9.99 18.27
C SER A 390 -33.35 -8.78 17.43
N VAL A 391 -32.04 -8.60 17.22
CA VAL A 391 -31.50 -7.57 16.33
C VAL A 391 -31.71 -8.00 14.88
N SER A 392 -32.43 -7.20 14.10
CA SER A 392 -32.62 -7.39 12.66
C SER A 392 -31.33 -7.03 11.90
N LEU A 393 -30.71 -8.00 11.23
CA LEU A 393 -29.50 -7.88 10.39
C LEU A 393 -29.77 -7.23 9.01
N SER A 394 -30.64 -6.23 8.87
CA SER A 394 -31.02 -5.73 7.54
C SER A 394 -30.03 -4.70 6.99
N VAL A 395 -28.99 -5.17 6.29
CA VAL A 395 -28.29 -4.36 5.28
C VAL A 395 -29.20 -4.27 4.05
N GLN A 396 -29.60 -3.06 3.62
CA GLN A 396 -30.44 -2.88 2.43
C GLN A 396 -29.56 -2.91 1.16
N ASP A 397 -29.69 -3.96 0.33
CA ASP A 397 -29.12 -3.99 -1.03
C ASP A 397 -30.17 -3.51 -2.05
N THR A 398 -29.72 -2.79 -3.06
CA THR A 398 -30.55 -2.42 -4.21
C THR A 398 -30.44 -3.50 -5.29
N PRO A 399 -31.54 -3.81 -6.01
CA PRO A 399 -31.48 -4.69 -7.17
C PRO A 399 -30.53 -4.17 -8.27
N LEU A 400 -29.90 -5.08 -9.02
CA LEU A 400 -29.08 -4.75 -10.18
C LEU A 400 -29.97 -4.18 -11.29
N GLN A 401 -29.62 -2.99 -11.81
CA GLN A 401 -30.34 -2.38 -12.92
C GLN A 401 -29.44 -2.28 -14.14
N ILE A 402 -29.87 -2.83 -15.27
CA ILE A 402 -29.18 -2.72 -16.56
C ILE A 402 -30.21 -2.33 -17.61
N ALA A 403 -29.99 -1.23 -18.33
CA ALA A 403 -30.88 -0.73 -19.38
C ALA A 403 -32.38 -0.72 -18.99
N GLY A 404 -32.69 -0.32 -17.76
CA GLY A 404 -34.06 -0.24 -17.23
C GLY A 404 -34.70 -1.56 -16.79
N LYS A 405 -34.02 -2.70 -16.97
CA LYS A 405 -34.43 -4.00 -16.41
C LYS A 405 -33.81 -4.21 -15.03
N THR A 406 -34.60 -4.79 -14.13
CA THR A 406 -34.22 -5.05 -12.74
C THR A 406 -33.96 -6.53 -12.52
N PHE A 407 -32.84 -6.85 -11.88
CA PHE A 407 -32.42 -8.20 -11.55
C PHE A 407 -32.07 -8.29 -10.05
N ASN A 408 -32.53 -9.36 -9.41
CA ASN A 408 -32.21 -9.69 -8.03
C ASN A 408 -30.90 -10.48 -7.91
N SER A 409 -30.48 -11.16 -8.99
CA SER A 409 -29.20 -11.85 -9.05
C SER A 409 -28.11 -10.98 -9.67
N ARG A 410 -26.92 -11.03 -9.05
CA ARG A 410 -25.70 -10.37 -9.54
C ARG A 410 -24.76 -11.34 -10.25
N LEU A 411 -25.16 -12.61 -10.41
CA LEU A 411 -24.42 -13.62 -11.17
C LEU A 411 -25.09 -13.85 -12.53
N MET A 412 -24.29 -13.76 -13.59
CA MET A 412 -24.62 -14.16 -14.95
C MET A 412 -23.79 -15.40 -15.31
N THR A 413 -24.38 -16.33 -16.06
CA THR A 413 -23.67 -17.52 -16.57
C THR A 413 -23.89 -17.69 -18.07
N GLY A 414 -23.38 -18.75 -18.66
CA GLY A 414 -23.59 -19.09 -20.06
C GLY A 414 -24.07 -20.53 -20.26
N THR A 415 -24.25 -20.88 -21.52
CA THR A 415 -24.77 -22.18 -21.96
C THR A 415 -23.68 -23.08 -22.58
N GLY A 416 -22.47 -22.56 -22.77
CA GLY A 416 -21.39 -23.25 -23.47
C GLY A 416 -20.51 -24.11 -22.56
N LYS A 417 -19.92 -25.17 -23.15
CA LYS A 417 -18.87 -26.04 -22.58
C LYS A 417 -19.31 -27.05 -21.51
N TYR A 418 -20.61 -27.18 -21.24
CA TYR A 418 -21.13 -28.25 -20.37
C TYR A 418 -21.04 -29.62 -21.06
N ARG A 419 -20.96 -30.69 -20.27
CA ARG A 419 -20.91 -32.07 -20.79
C ARG A 419 -22.29 -32.53 -21.29
N THR A 420 -23.35 -32.11 -20.60
CA THR A 420 -24.74 -32.40 -20.96
C THR A 420 -25.63 -31.17 -20.78
N ILE A 421 -26.78 -31.16 -21.47
CA ILE A 421 -27.81 -30.12 -21.31
C ILE A 421 -28.39 -30.14 -19.89
N GLU A 422 -28.57 -31.33 -19.32
CA GLU A 422 -29.08 -31.49 -17.96
C GLU A 422 -28.15 -30.83 -16.91
N GLU A 423 -26.83 -31.01 -17.04
CA GLU A 423 -25.87 -30.33 -16.16
C GLU A 423 -25.95 -28.80 -16.30
N MET A 424 -26.14 -28.30 -17.52
CA MET A 424 -26.32 -26.87 -17.78
C MET A 424 -27.60 -26.35 -17.12
N GLN A 425 -28.74 -27.03 -17.28
CA GLN A 425 -30.03 -26.66 -16.68
C GLN A 425 -29.94 -26.62 -15.16
N GLN A 426 -29.41 -27.69 -14.57
CA GLN A 426 -29.22 -27.78 -13.12
C GLN A 426 -28.28 -26.68 -12.61
N SER A 427 -27.27 -26.30 -13.39
CA SER A 427 -26.35 -25.19 -13.04
C SER A 427 -27.03 -23.83 -13.11
N VAL A 428 -27.83 -23.56 -14.14
CA VAL A 428 -28.59 -22.31 -14.26
C VAL A 428 -29.52 -22.16 -13.06
N VAL A 429 -30.30 -23.21 -12.74
CA VAL A 429 -31.18 -23.22 -11.57
C VAL A 429 -30.40 -23.03 -10.28
N ALA A 430 -29.30 -23.78 -10.08
CA ALA A 430 -28.51 -23.73 -8.86
C ALA A 430 -27.78 -22.38 -8.64
N SER A 431 -27.51 -21.64 -9.71
CA SER A 431 -26.88 -20.31 -9.62
C SER A 431 -27.85 -19.19 -9.26
N ASP A 432 -29.16 -19.42 -9.29
CA ASP A 432 -30.20 -18.38 -9.24
C ASP A 432 -29.95 -17.22 -10.23
N CYS A 433 -29.15 -17.43 -11.29
CA CYS A 433 -28.87 -16.39 -12.26
C CYS A 433 -30.15 -16.03 -13.01
N GLN A 434 -30.33 -14.74 -13.29
CA GLN A 434 -31.46 -14.27 -14.08
C GLN A 434 -31.04 -13.84 -15.48
N ILE A 435 -29.73 -13.82 -15.77
CA ILE A 435 -29.19 -13.49 -17.08
C ILE A 435 -28.28 -14.65 -17.53
N VAL A 436 -28.60 -15.22 -18.69
CA VAL A 436 -27.82 -16.32 -19.29
C VAL A 436 -27.35 -15.94 -20.68
N THR A 437 -26.04 -16.05 -20.90
CA THR A 437 -25.44 -15.74 -22.19
C THR A 437 -25.48 -16.89 -23.18
N VAL A 438 -25.80 -16.57 -24.43
CA VAL A 438 -25.98 -17.55 -25.52
C VAL A 438 -25.18 -17.13 -26.75
N ALA A 439 -24.37 -18.05 -27.27
CA ALA A 439 -23.59 -17.83 -28.48
C ALA A 439 -24.44 -18.01 -29.74
N VAL A 440 -24.78 -16.89 -30.39
CA VAL A 440 -25.72 -16.83 -31.52
C VAL A 440 -25.25 -17.69 -32.71
N ARG A 441 -23.94 -17.68 -33.03
CA ARG A 441 -23.37 -18.45 -34.16
C ARG A 441 -23.54 -19.98 -34.03
N ARG A 442 -23.61 -20.50 -32.81
CA ARG A 442 -23.71 -21.95 -32.56
C ARG A 442 -25.12 -22.50 -32.74
N VAL A 443 -26.13 -21.65 -32.51
CA VAL A 443 -27.55 -21.98 -32.72
C VAL A 443 -27.87 -22.07 -34.23
N GLN A 444 -27.21 -21.27 -35.07
CA GLN A 444 -27.40 -21.29 -36.52
C GLN A 444 -26.77 -22.48 -37.25
N THR A 445 -25.76 -23.11 -36.65
CA THR A 445 -24.93 -24.13 -37.31
C THR A 445 -25.28 -25.57 -36.92
N ASN A 446 -26.35 -25.79 -36.13
CA ASN A 446 -26.69 -27.09 -35.51
C ASN A 446 -25.45 -27.80 -34.93
N ALA A 447 -24.55 -27.04 -34.31
CA ALA A 447 -23.35 -27.61 -33.72
C ALA A 447 -23.73 -28.57 -32.55
N PRO A 448 -23.01 -29.70 -32.38
CA PRO A 448 -23.31 -30.66 -31.32
C PRO A 448 -23.42 -29.98 -29.93
N GLY A 449 -24.53 -30.20 -29.22
CA GLY A 449 -24.82 -29.61 -27.92
C GLY A 449 -25.69 -28.33 -27.91
N HIS A 450 -26.21 -27.88 -29.06
CA HIS A 450 -27.15 -26.74 -29.15
C HIS A 450 -28.55 -27.12 -29.69
N GLU A 451 -28.76 -28.37 -30.12
CA GLU A 451 -30.10 -28.89 -30.38
C GLU A 451 -30.90 -28.88 -29.06
N GLY A 452 -31.99 -28.13 -29.02
CA GLY A 452 -32.87 -28.04 -27.84
C GLY A 452 -32.59 -26.89 -26.86
N LEU A 453 -31.67 -25.94 -27.14
CA LEU A 453 -31.40 -24.83 -26.20
C LEU A 453 -32.64 -23.94 -25.94
N ALA A 454 -33.48 -23.75 -26.95
CA ALA A 454 -34.75 -23.03 -26.84
C ALA A 454 -35.72 -23.71 -25.85
N GLU A 455 -35.68 -25.05 -25.76
CA GLU A 455 -36.52 -25.87 -24.88
C GLU A 455 -35.84 -26.17 -23.54
N ALA A 456 -34.51 -25.98 -23.46
CA ALA A 456 -33.72 -26.33 -22.30
C ALA A 456 -33.91 -25.36 -21.12
N LEU A 457 -34.24 -24.10 -21.37
CA LEU A 457 -34.39 -23.11 -20.30
C LEU A 457 -35.78 -22.46 -20.33
N ASP A 458 -36.29 -22.13 -19.15
CA ASP A 458 -37.52 -21.36 -19.02
C ASP A 458 -37.21 -19.87 -19.25
N TRP A 459 -37.28 -19.45 -20.52
CA TRP A 459 -37.00 -18.07 -20.96
C TRP A 459 -38.02 -17.04 -20.46
N SER A 460 -39.10 -17.47 -19.79
CA SER A 460 -39.99 -16.55 -19.07
C SER A 460 -39.41 -16.11 -17.71
N LYS A 461 -38.47 -16.87 -17.16
CA LYS A 461 -37.78 -16.59 -15.89
C LYS A 461 -36.34 -16.13 -16.08
N ILE A 462 -35.72 -16.50 -17.20
CA ILE A 462 -34.33 -16.19 -17.52
C ILE A 462 -34.28 -15.16 -18.65
N TRP A 463 -33.58 -14.07 -18.42
CA TRP A 463 -33.27 -13.07 -19.43
C TRP A 463 -32.12 -13.53 -20.31
N MET A 464 -32.32 -13.54 -21.63
CA MET A 464 -31.27 -13.97 -22.55
C MET A 464 -30.27 -12.83 -22.78
N LEU A 465 -28.98 -13.15 -22.77
CA LEU A 465 -27.90 -12.24 -23.17
C LEU A 465 -27.20 -12.79 -24.43
N PRO A 466 -27.68 -12.46 -25.64
CA PRO A 466 -27.02 -12.84 -26.87
C PRO A 466 -25.58 -12.34 -26.90
N ASN A 467 -24.63 -13.20 -27.26
CA ASN A 467 -23.24 -12.80 -27.41
C ASN A 467 -22.71 -12.99 -28.84
N THR A 468 -21.69 -12.21 -29.18
CA THR A 468 -21.03 -12.23 -30.48
C THR A 468 -19.75 -13.09 -30.47
N ALA A 469 -19.70 -14.12 -29.62
CA ALA A 469 -18.54 -14.96 -29.47
C ALA A 469 -18.06 -15.54 -30.81
N GLY A 470 -16.75 -15.45 -31.04
CA GLY A 470 -16.09 -15.91 -32.25
C GLY A 470 -16.10 -14.91 -33.42
N CYS A 471 -16.69 -13.72 -33.26
CA CYS A 471 -16.53 -12.63 -34.24
C CYS A 471 -15.14 -12.00 -34.11
N LYS A 472 -14.48 -11.79 -35.25
CA LYS A 472 -13.12 -11.22 -35.30
C LYS A 472 -13.09 -9.74 -35.65
N THR A 473 -14.15 -9.22 -36.28
CA THR A 473 -14.25 -7.81 -36.68
C THR A 473 -15.53 -7.18 -36.16
N ALA A 474 -15.56 -5.84 -36.14
CA ALA A 474 -16.73 -5.07 -35.74
C ALA A 474 -17.96 -5.41 -36.59
N GLU A 475 -17.80 -5.55 -37.92
CA GLU A 475 -18.89 -5.84 -38.85
C GLU A 475 -19.50 -7.21 -38.60
N GLU A 476 -18.68 -8.22 -38.29
CA GLU A 476 -19.16 -9.54 -37.90
C GLU A 476 -19.96 -9.47 -36.61
N ALA A 477 -19.45 -8.78 -35.59
CA ALA A 477 -20.12 -8.64 -34.31
C ALA A 477 -21.47 -7.92 -34.45
N ILE A 478 -21.54 -6.82 -35.21
CA ILE A 478 -22.80 -6.09 -35.48
C ILE A 478 -23.83 -7.00 -36.15
N ARG A 479 -23.44 -7.78 -37.17
CA ARG A 479 -24.34 -8.71 -37.85
C ARG A 479 -24.87 -9.78 -36.90
N VAL A 480 -24.00 -10.35 -36.07
CA VAL A 480 -24.38 -11.39 -35.10
C VAL A 480 -25.24 -10.82 -33.97
N ALA A 481 -25.00 -9.59 -33.53
CA ALA A 481 -25.83 -8.90 -32.54
C ALA A 481 -27.29 -8.74 -33.01
N ARG A 482 -27.47 -8.32 -34.27
CA ARG A 482 -28.81 -8.21 -34.90
C ARG A 482 -29.54 -9.56 -34.94
N LEU A 483 -28.83 -10.63 -35.29
CA LEU A 483 -29.38 -11.98 -35.25
C LEU A 483 -29.74 -12.41 -33.82
N GLY A 484 -28.92 -12.06 -32.84
CA GLY A 484 -29.18 -12.32 -31.42
C GLY A 484 -30.46 -11.66 -30.92
N ARG A 485 -30.74 -10.42 -31.34
CA ARG A 485 -31.99 -9.72 -31.03
C ARG A 485 -33.21 -10.43 -31.62
N GLU A 486 -33.14 -10.85 -32.88
CA GLU A 486 -34.24 -11.60 -33.49
C GLU A 486 -34.46 -12.96 -32.82
N MET A 487 -33.38 -13.63 -32.39
CA MET A 487 -33.48 -14.85 -31.60
C MET A 487 -34.15 -14.63 -30.24
N ALA A 488 -33.89 -13.50 -29.57
CA ALA A 488 -34.54 -13.17 -28.30
C ALA A 488 -36.05 -12.99 -28.45
N LYS A 489 -36.48 -12.33 -29.54
CA LYS A 489 -37.90 -12.19 -29.88
C LYS A 489 -38.57 -13.54 -30.12
N LEU A 490 -37.91 -14.46 -30.83
CA LEU A 490 -38.44 -15.81 -31.06
C LEU A 490 -38.62 -16.62 -29.76
N LEU A 491 -37.85 -16.31 -28.72
CA LEU A 491 -37.98 -16.92 -27.37
C LEU A 491 -38.97 -16.16 -26.46
N GLY A 492 -39.74 -15.22 -27.02
CA GLY A 492 -40.79 -14.47 -26.32
C GLY A 492 -40.30 -13.21 -25.58
N GLN A 493 -39.06 -12.77 -25.81
CA GLN A 493 -38.49 -11.55 -25.20
C GLN A 493 -38.47 -10.41 -26.23
N GLU A 494 -39.66 -9.89 -26.57
CA GLU A 494 -39.84 -8.91 -27.67
C GLU A 494 -39.10 -7.58 -27.45
N ASP A 495 -38.92 -7.18 -26.19
CA ASP A 495 -38.25 -5.96 -25.76
C ASP A 495 -36.75 -6.16 -25.43
N ASN A 496 -36.22 -7.37 -25.65
CA ASN A 496 -34.83 -7.66 -25.34
C ASN A 496 -33.86 -7.15 -26.41
N ASN A 497 -33.19 -6.05 -26.07
CA ASN A 497 -32.17 -5.40 -26.88
C ASN A 497 -30.74 -5.63 -26.35
N PHE A 498 -30.53 -6.57 -25.42
CA PHE A 498 -29.23 -6.80 -24.81
C PHE A 498 -28.29 -7.47 -25.80
N VAL A 499 -27.01 -7.08 -25.76
CA VAL A 499 -25.95 -7.80 -26.46
C VAL A 499 -24.67 -7.75 -25.64
N LYS A 500 -24.11 -8.94 -25.38
CA LYS A 500 -22.73 -9.07 -24.92
C LYS A 500 -21.82 -8.94 -26.14
N LEU A 501 -21.21 -7.79 -26.28
CA LEU A 501 -20.39 -7.45 -27.44
C LEU A 501 -18.95 -7.95 -27.23
N GLU A 502 -18.54 -8.88 -28.08
CA GLU A 502 -17.22 -9.49 -28.11
C GLU A 502 -16.64 -9.38 -29.54
N VAL A 503 -15.51 -8.68 -29.67
CA VAL A 503 -14.70 -8.63 -30.92
C VAL A 503 -13.32 -9.16 -30.59
N ILE A 504 -13.03 -10.38 -31.01
CA ILE A 504 -11.82 -11.12 -30.60
C ILE A 504 -11.11 -11.64 -31.85
N PRO A 505 -10.18 -10.86 -32.45
CA PRO A 505 -9.41 -11.31 -33.60
C PRO A 505 -8.36 -12.36 -33.23
N ASP A 506 -7.84 -12.29 -32.01
CA ASP A 506 -6.81 -13.20 -31.50
C ASP A 506 -7.41 -14.56 -31.10
N SER A 507 -6.93 -15.62 -31.74
CA SER A 507 -7.46 -16.97 -31.53
C SER A 507 -6.73 -17.76 -30.45
N LYS A 508 -5.57 -17.28 -29.97
CA LYS A 508 -4.71 -18.01 -29.03
C LYS A 508 -4.96 -17.59 -27.58
N TYR A 509 -4.90 -16.29 -27.33
CA TYR A 509 -5.07 -15.66 -26.02
C TYR A 509 -6.47 -15.08 -25.82
N LEU A 510 -7.29 -15.00 -26.87
CA LEU A 510 -8.69 -14.56 -26.80
C LEU A 510 -8.86 -13.16 -26.19
N LEU A 511 -7.92 -12.26 -26.49
CA LEU A 511 -7.99 -10.87 -26.04
C LEU A 511 -8.93 -10.06 -26.94
N PRO A 512 -9.80 -9.21 -26.35
CA PRO A 512 -10.70 -8.37 -27.13
C PRO A 512 -9.94 -7.23 -27.82
N ASP A 513 -10.36 -6.89 -29.03
CA ASP A 513 -9.86 -5.74 -29.77
C ASP A 513 -10.55 -4.46 -29.28
N PRO A 514 -9.80 -3.51 -28.67
CA PRO A 514 -10.39 -2.28 -28.14
C PRO A 514 -11.00 -1.40 -29.22
N ILE A 515 -10.41 -1.34 -30.42
CA ILE A 515 -10.86 -0.45 -31.50
C ILE A 515 -12.12 -1.02 -32.15
N GLY A 516 -12.07 -2.30 -32.55
CA GLY A 516 -13.23 -2.98 -33.13
C GLY A 516 -14.43 -3.04 -32.18
N THR A 517 -14.18 -3.21 -30.87
CA THR A 517 -15.25 -3.20 -29.86
C THR A 517 -15.92 -1.83 -29.76
N LEU A 518 -15.14 -0.74 -29.71
CA LEU A 518 -15.68 0.63 -29.67
C LEU A 518 -16.49 0.96 -30.94
N GLN A 519 -15.95 0.63 -32.12
CA GLN A 519 -16.63 0.84 -33.40
C GLN A 519 -17.98 0.09 -33.47
N ALA A 520 -18.01 -1.16 -33.02
CA ALA A 520 -19.25 -1.95 -33.00
C ALA A 520 -20.25 -1.41 -31.97
N ALA A 521 -19.77 -0.98 -30.80
CA ALA A 521 -20.60 -0.39 -29.75
C ALA A 521 -21.29 0.90 -30.23
N GLU A 522 -20.57 1.81 -30.88
CA GLU A 522 -21.13 3.05 -31.43
C GLU A 522 -22.29 2.79 -32.39
N GLN A 523 -22.15 1.78 -33.26
CA GLN A 523 -23.19 1.44 -34.21
C GLN A 523 -24.39 0.77 -33.53
N LEU A 524 -24.14 -0.16 -32.61
CA LEU A 524 -25.20 -0.92 -31.94
C LEU A 524 -26.01 -0.04 -30.98
N VAL A 525 -25.37 0.87 -30.24
CA VAL A 525 -26.09 1.83 -29.39
C VAL A 525 -27.00 2.74 -30.24
N LYS A 526 -26.53 3.23 -31.39
CA LYS A 526 -27.37 3.99 -32.34
C LYS A 526 -28.57 3.19 -32.86
N GLU A 527 -28.46 1.87 -32.94
CA GLU A 527 -29.53 0.95 -33.33
C GLU A 527 -30.45 0.54 -32.17
N GLY A 528 -30.28 1.14 -30.98
CA GLY A 528 -31.10 0.92 -29.81
C GLY A 528 -30.75 -0.35 -29.01
N PHE A 529 -29.55 -0.91 -29.21
CA PHE A 529 -29.08 -2.03 -28.39
C PHE A 529 -28.64 -1.56 -27.00
N ALA A 530 -28.97 -2.36 -25.99
CA ALA A 530 -28.31 -2.32 -24.69
C ALA A 530 -26.98 -3.09 -24.80
N VAL A 531 -25.91 -2.37 -25.09
CA VAL A 531 -24.59 -2.96 -25.33
C VAL A 531 -23.87 -3.19 -24.00
N LEU A 532 -23.42 -4.44 -23.79
CA LEU A 532 -22.58 -4.86 -22.68
C LEU A 532 -21.22 -5.30 -23.25
N PRO A 533 -20.23 -4.39 -23.37
CA PRO A 533 -18.99 -4.63 -24.08
C PRO A 533 -17.97 -5.38 -23.23
N TYR A 534 -17.45 -6.49 -23.76
CA TYR A 534 -16.34 -7.25 -23.19
C TYR A 534 -15.00 -6.63 -23.61
N ILE A 535 -14.22 -6.17 -22.64
CA ILE A 535 -13.00 -5.39 -22.88
C ILE A 535 -11.82 -5.84 -22.01
N ASN A 536 -10.61 -5.46 -22.42
CA ASN A 536 -9.46 -5.44 -21.50
C ASN A 536 -9.77 -4.53 -20.32
N ALA A 537 -9.14 -4.76 -19.17
CA ALA A 537 -9.22 -3.86 -18.02
C ALA A 537 -8.46 -2.54 -18.30
N ASP A 538 -9.05 -1.70 -19.13
CA ASP A 538 -8.56 -0.40 -19.58
C ASP A 538 -9.57 0.67 -19.14
N PRO A 539 -9.22 1.51 -18.13
CA PRO A 539 -10.10 2.56 -17.64
C PRO A 539 -10.50 3.59 -18.69
N ILE A 540 -9.64 3.91 -19.65
CA ILE A 540 -9.90 4.93 -20.66
C ILE A 540 -10.90 4.39 -21.69
N LEU A 541 -10.73 3.13 -22.12
CA LEU A 541 -11.69 2.50 -23.01
C LEU A 541 -13.06 2.33 -22.35
N ALA A 542 -13.10 1.93 -21.07
CA ALA A 542 -14.33 1.82 -20.31
C ALA A 542 -15.10 3.16 -20.28
N GLN A 543 -14.41 4.26 -19.98
CA GLN A 543 -15.00 5.60 -20.00
C GLN A 543 -15.56 5.96 -21.39
N ARG A 544 -14.82 5.70 -22.47
CA ARG A 544 -15.30 5.97 -23.83
C ARG A 544 -16.53 5.14 -24.20
N LEU A 545 -16.59 3.88 -23.79
CA LEU A 545 -17.75 3.01 -24.05
C LEU A 545 -18.99 3.46 -23.27
N GLU A 546 -18.80 3.97 -22.05
CA GLU A 546 -19.86 4.64 -21.28
C GLU A 546 -20.35 5.90 -22.01
N GLU A 547 -19.45 6.76 -22.48
CA GLU A 547 -19.79 7.99 -23.22
C GLU A 547 -20.56 7.70 -24.53
N VAL A 548 -20.24 6.58 -25.20
CA VAL A 548 -20.98 6.09 -26.37
C VAL A 548 -22.41 5.66 -26.02
N GLY A 549 -22.69 5.36 -24.74
CA GLY A 549 -24.00 4.95 -24.24
C GLY A 549 -24.14 3.43 -24.03
N CYS A 550 -23.03 2.71 -23.82
CA CYS A 550 -23.11 1.30 -23.41
C CYS A 550 -23.84 1.16 -22.07
N ALA A 551 -24.64 0.10 -21.93
CA ALA A 551 -25.47 -0.14 -20.75
C ALA A 551 -24.67 -0.61 -19.54
N THR A 552 -23.46 -1.14 -19.76
CA THR A 552 -22.48 -1.57 -18.76
C THR A 552 -21.08 -1.38 -19.32
N VAL A 553 -20.07 -1.68 -18.51
CA VAL A 553 -18.71 -2.04 -18.99
C VAL A 553 -18.32 -3.40 -18.41
N MET A 554 -17.70 -4.27 -19.24
CA MET A 554 -17.35 -5.62 -18.82
C MET A 554 -15.84 -5.90 -18.90
N PRO A 555 -15.03 -5.42 -17.95
CA PRO A 555 -13.59 -5.65 -17.96
C PRO A 555 -13.24 -7.10 -17.63
N LEU A 556 -12.24 -7.63 -18.35
CA LEU A 556 -11.71 -8.97 -18.10
C LEU A 556 -10.77 -9.04 -16.91
N ALA A 557 -10.95 -10.05 -16.06
CA ALA A 557 -10.04 -10.36 -14.95
C ALA A 557 -8.72 -11.00 -15.42
N SER A 558 -8.84 -11.95 -16.34
CA SER A 558 -7.77 -12.63 -17.07
C SER A 558 -8.37 -13.28 -18.33
N PRO A 559 -7.55 -13.68 -19.32
CA PRO A 559 -8.04 -14.19 -20.60
C PRO A 559 -9.12 -15.28 -20.49
N ILE A 560 -10.10 -15.28 -21.41
CA ILE A 560 -11.26 -16.19 -21.37
C ILE A 560 -10.82 -17.65 -21.29
N GLY A 561 -11.36 -18.37 -20.31
CA GLY A 561 -11.12 -19.80 -20.13
C GLY A 561 -9.74 -20.16 -19.60
N SER A 562 -8.91 -19.18 -19.23
CA SER A 562 -7.59 -19.41 -18.62
C SER A 562 -7.67 -19.83 -17.15
N GLY A 563 -8.67 -19.36 -16.41
CA GLY A 563 -8.82 -19.62 -14.97
C GLY A 563 -7.69 -19.04 -14.11
N GLN A 564 -7.02 -17.98 -14.58
CA GLN A 564 -5.86 -17.40 -13.89
C GLN A 564 -6.22 -16.45 -12.73
N GLY A 565 -7.51 -16.22 -12.49
CA GLY A 565 -8.00 -15.34 -11.44
C GLY A 565 -7.95 -13.85 -11.81
N LEU A 566 -8.08 -12.99 -10.79
CA LEU A 566 -8.11 -11.52 -10.90
C LEU A 566 -6.71 -10.91 -11.12
N LYS A 567 -6.14 -11.04 -12.32
CA LYS A 567 -4.79 -10.53 -12.62
C LYS A 567 -4.76 -9.02 -12.86
N THR A 568 -5.87 -8.44 -13.29
CA THR A 568 -6.01 -7.01 -13.64
C THR A 568 -6.74 -6.20 -12.56
N THR A 569 -6.71 -6.69 -11.31
CA THR A 569 -7.44 -6.13 -10.14
C THR A 569 -7.29 -4.61 -10.00
N ALA A 570 -6.07 -4.06 -10.11
CA ALA A 570 -5.85 -2.62 -9.95
C ALA A 570 -6.61 -1.78 -11.00
N ASN A 571 -6.65 -2.24 -12.25
CA ASN A 571 -7.35 -1.53 -13.32
C ASN A 571 -8.87 -1.69 -13.21
N ILE A 572 -9.35 -2.88 -12.79
CA ILE A 572 -10.77 -3.11 -12.51
C ILE A 572 -11.26 -2.19 -11.38
N GLN A 573 -10.46 -2.01 -10.32
CA GLN A 573 -10.78 -1.09 -9.23
C GLN A 573 -10.94 0.36 -9.73
N ILE A 574 -10.03 0.83 -10.60
CA ILE A 574 -10.14 2.16 -11.21
C ILE A 574 -11.41 2.30 -12.06
N ILE A 575 -11.81 1.25 -12.79
CA ILE A 575 -13.07 1.25 -13.57
C ILE A 575 -14.27 1.33 -12.63
N ILE A 576 -14.30 0.54 -11.56
CA ILE A 576 -15.38 0.56 -10.56
C ILE A 576 -15.52 1.93 -9.90
N GLU A 577 -14.41 2.61 -9.61
CA GLU A 577 -14.43 3.92 -8.95
C GLU A 577 -14.92 5.06 -9.86
N ASN A 578 -14.75 4.93 -11.18
CA ASN A 578 -14.99 6.01 -12.13
C ASN A 578 -16.23 5.83 -13.02
N ALA A 579 -16.69 4.59 -13.25
CA ALA A 579 -17.83 4.32 -14.12
C ALA A 579 -19.16 4.69 -13.44
N ASN A 580 -20.09 5.30 -14.19
CA ASN A 580 -21.46 5.55 -13.70
C ASN A 580 -22.47 4.51 -14.19
N VAL A 581 -22.05 3.63 -15.10
CA VAL A 581 -22.80 2.46 -15.53
C VAL A 581 -22.34 1.22 -14.77
N PRO A 582 -23.19 0.18 -14.63
CA PRO A 582 -22.82 -1.04 -13.91
C PRO A 582 -21.53 -1.67 -14.45
N VAL A 583 -20.64 -2.08 -13.55
CA VAL A 583 -19.39 -2.78 -13.89
C VAL A 583 -19.57 -4.27 -13.68
N VAL A 584 -19.42 -5.05 -14.76
CA VAL A 584 -19.56 -6.51 -14.73
C VAL A 584 -18.20 -7.17 -14.95
N VAL A 585 -17.62 -7.79 -13.93
CA VAL A 585 -16.35 -8.51 -14.13
C VAL A 585 -16.64 -9.78 -14.93
N ASP A 586 -16.09 -9.85 -16.14
CA ASP A 586 -16.30 -10.95 -17.08
C ASP A 586 -15.03 -11.76 -17.27
N ALA A 587 -15.19 -13.09 -17.36
CA ALA A 587 -14.11 -14.03 -17.58
C ALA A 587 -13.01 -13.99 -16.50
N GLY A 588 -12.02 -14.89 -16.63
CA GLY A 588 -10.85 -14.96 -15.74
C GLY A 588 -11.10 -15.47 -14.31
N ILE A 589 -12.31 -15.37 -13.76
CA ILE A 589 -12.69 -15.93 -12.46
C ILE A 589 -12.78 -17.46 -12.56
N GLY A 590 -11.97 -18.15 -11.76
CA GLY A 590 -11.86 -19.61 -11.69
C GLY A 590 -12.46 -20.23 -10.43
N ALA A 591 -12.55 -19.48 -9.32
CA ALA A 591 -13.01 -20.00 -8.03
C ALA A 591 -14.01 -19.08 -7.32
N PRO A 592 -14.89 -19.61 -6.43
CA PRO A 592 -15.82 -18.79 -5.65
C PRO A 592 -15.16 -17.71 -4.79
N SER A 593 -13.94 -17.95 -4.26
CA SER A 593 -13.21 -16.92 -3.49
C SER A 593 -12.85 -15.69 -4.33
N GLU A 594 -12.60 -15.87 -5.62
CA GLU A 594 -12.28 -14.79 -6.55
C GLU A 594 -13.55 -14.04 -6.97
N ALA A 595 -14.69 -14.74 -7.11
CA ALA A 595 -16.00 -14.13 -7.30
C ALA A 595 -16.39 -13.24 -6.11
N ALA A 596 -16.19 -13.72 -4.88
CA ALA A 596 -16.41 -12.94 -3.67
C ALA A 596 -15.50 -11.70 -3.64
N GLN A 597 -14.21 -11.86 -3.95
CA GLN A 597 -13.25 -10.75 -4.01
C GLN A 597 -13.67 -9.68 -5.03
N ALA A 598 -14.16 -10.08 -6.21
CA ALA A 598 -14.65 -9.13 -7.22
C ALA A 598 -15.85 -8.31 -6.74
N MET A 599 -16.81 -8.95 -6.06
CA MET A 599 -17.95 -8.23 -5.48
C MET A 599 -17.54 -7.36 -4.28
N GLU A 600 -16.56 -7.79 -3.47
CA GLU A 600 -16.00 -7.00 -2.36
C GLU A 600 -15.32 -5.72 -2.82
N MET A 601 -14.77 -5.69 -4.04
CA MET A 601 -14.19 -4.48 -4.66
C MET A 601 -15.26 -3.44 -5.03
N GLY A 602 -16.52 -3.87 -5.16
CA GLY A 602 -17.62 -3.02 -5.58
C GLY A 602 -18.12 -3.28 -7.00
N ALA A 603 -17.73 -4.40 -7.64
CA ALA A 603 -18.35 -4.80 -8.89
C ALA A 603 -19.87 -4.99 -8.72
N ASP A 604 -20.65 -4.61 -9.73
CA ASP A 604 -22.11 -4.70 -9.67
C ASP A 604 -22.61 -6.11 -9.99
N ALA A 605 -21.92 -6.82 -10.86
CA ALA A 605 -22.23 -8.18 -11.24
C ALA A 605 -21.01 -8.96 -11.74
N LEU A 606 -21.18 -10.26 -11.90
CA LEU A 606 -20.16 -11.19 -12.40
C LEU A 606 -20.71 -12.00 -13.57
N LEU A 607 -19.91 -12.23 -14.60
CA LEU A 607 -20.22 -13.20 -15.66
C LEU A 607 -19.23 -14.37 -15.62
N ILE A 608 -19.69 -15.53 -15.16
CA ILE A 608 -18.83 -16.70 -14.90
C ILE A 608 -19.45 -17.94 -15.55
N ASN A 609 -18.92 -18.36 -16.70
CA ASN A 609 -19.36 -19.60 -17.36
C ASN A 609 -18.33 -20.73 -17.27
N SER A 610 -17.11 -20.51 -17.77
CA SER A 610 -16.15 -21.62 -17.98
C SER A 610 -15.78 -22.33 -16.67
N ALA A 611 -15.66 -21.61 -15.56
CA ALA A 611 -15.38 -22.20 -14.25
C ALA A 611 -16.51 -23.10 -13.74
N ILE A 612 -17.77 -22.76 -14.05
CA ILE A 612 -18.93 -23.59 -13.71
C ILE A 612 -18.96 -24.81 -14.64
N ALA A 613 -19.01 -24.57 -15.95
CA ALA A 613 -19.24 -25.58 -16.97
C ALA A 613 -18.15 -26.67 -17.02
N LEU A 614 -16.89 -26.31 -16.76
CA LEU A 614 -15.75 -27.23 -16.80
C LEU A 614 -15.38 -27.82 -15.43
N SER A 615 -16.15 -27.51 -14.39
CA SER A 615 -15.92 -28.11 -13.07
C SER A 615 -16.35 -29.58 -13.03
N GLN A 616 -15.86 -30.32 -12.03
CA GLN A 616 -16.24 -31.73 -11.86
C GLN A 616 -17.75 -31.90 -11.58
N ASN A 617 -18.35 -30.93 -10.88
CA ASN A 617 -19.78 -30.87 -10.57
C ASN A 617 -20.31 -29.45 -10.85
N PRO A 618 -20.81 -29.20 -12.09
CA PRO A 618 -21.26 -27.87 -12.50
C PRO A 618 -22.40 -27.29 -11.64
N PRO A 619 -23.46 -28.03 -11.27
CA PRO A 619 -24.53 -27.48 -10.43
C PRO A 619 -24.05 -27.06 -9.05
N ALA A 620 -23.16 -27.85 -8.42
CA ALA A 620 -22.58 -27.49 -7.14
C ALA A 620 -21.70 -26.22 -7.25
N MET A 621 -20.88 -26.12 -8.31
CA MET A 621 -20.04 -24.94 -8.54
C MET A 621 -20.88 -23.69 -8.82
N ALA A 622 -21.96 -23.82 -9.59
CA ALA A 622 -22.91 -22.75 -9.86
C ALA A 622 -23.52 -22.17 -8.58
N ARG A 623 -23.97 -23.05 -7.67
CA ARG A 623 -24.46 -22.63 -6.34
C ARG A 623 -23.38 -21.94 -5.52
N ALA A 624 -22.15 -22.47 -5.54
CA ALA A 624 -21.04 -21.87 -4.82
C ALA A 624 -20.69 -20.46 -5.33
N MET A 625 -20.70 -20.26 -6.65
CA MET A 625 -20.48 -18.95 -7.27
C MET A 625 -21.58 -17.95 -6.90
N ASN A 626 -22.85 -18.38 -6.85
CA ASN A 626 -23.96 -17.52 -6.41
C ASN A 626 -23.78 -17.08 -4.95
N LEU A 627 -23.49 -18.04 -4.05
CA LEU A 627 -23.24 -17.74 -2.64
C LEU A 627 -22.06 -16.78 -2.46
N ALA A 628 -21.00 -16.95 -3.25
CA ALA A 628 -19.86 -16.03 -3.24
C ALA A 628 -20.23 -14.62 -3.72
N ALA A 629 -21.04 -14.50 -4.77
CA ALA A 629 -21.50 -13.21 -5.26
C ALA A 629 -22.34 -12.48 -4.20
N VAL A 630 -23.27 -13.19 -3.56
CA VAL A 630 -24.10 -12.66 -2.46
C VAL A 630 -23.23 -12.27 -1.26
N ALA A 631 -22.33 -13.14 -0.82
CA ALA A 631 -21.46 -12.89 0.33
C ALA A 631 -20.54 -11.68 0.09
N GLY A 632 -19.90 -11.59 -1.08
CA GLY A 632 -19.03 -10.47 -1.43
C GLY A 632 -19.79 -9.14 -1.53
N ARG A 633 -21.01 -9.15 -2.09
CA ARG A 633 -21.86 -7.95 -2.13
C ARG A 633 -22.27 -7.49 -0.74
N LEU A 634 -22.68 -8.42 0.13
CA LEU A 634 -23.00 -8.09 1.52
C LEU A 634 -21.78 -7.56 2.27
N ALA A 635 -20.59 -8.12 2.02
CA ALA A 635 -19.34 -7.63 2.61
C ALA A 635 -18.98 -6.21 2.13
N TYR A 636 -19.22 -5.90 0.84
CA TYR A 636 -19.07 -4.54 0.31
C TYR A 636 -20.03 -3.57 1.01
N LEU A 637 -21.33 -3.88 1.07
CA LEU A 637 -22.35 -3.02 1.70
C LEU A 637 -22.18 -2.87 3.21
N ALA A 638 -21.72 -3.92 3.90
CA ALA A 638 -21.41 -3.88 5.32
C ALA A 638 -20.19 -3.02 5.65
N GLY A 639 -19.44 -2.58 4.64
CA GLY A 639 -18.16 -1.88 4.80
C GLY A 639 -17.08 -2.86 5.23
N ARG A 640 -16.50 -3.58 4.24
CA ARG A 640 -15.39 -4.50 4.49
C ARG A 640 -14.28 -3.77 5.26
N MET A 641 -13.70 -4.46 6.25
CA MET A 641 -12.51 -3.98 6.93
C MET A 641 -11.47 -3.59 5.86
N PRO A 642 -10.93 -2.35 5.88
CA PRO A 642 -9.97 -1.92 4.89
C PRO A 642 -8.84 -2.94 4.78
N LEU A 643 -8.47 -3.31 3.56
CA LEU A 643 -7.34 -4.19 3.32
C LEU A 643 -6.11 -3.57 3.97
N LYS A 644 -5.63 -4.25 5.00
CA LYS A 644 -4.38 -3.94 5.67
C LYS A 644 -3.39 -4.99 5.20
N ASN A 645 -2.17 -4.58 4.89
CA ASN A 645 -1.10 -5.51 4.54
C ASN A 645 -0.64 -6.37 5.75
N TYR A 646 -1.37 -6.36 6.87
CA TYR A 646 -1.04 -7.09 8.09
C TYR A 646 -2.30 -7.35 8.95
N ALA A 647 -2.30 -8.45 9.69
CA ALA A 647 -3.39 -8.87 10.56
C ALA A 647 -3.46 -8.06 11.87
N SER A 648 -4.65 -7.94 12.44
CA SER A 648 -4.91 -7.35 13.77
C SER A 648 -5.47 -8.43 14.69
N ALA A 649 -4.94 -8.57 15.90
CA ALA A 649 -5.51 -9.49 16.89
C ALA A 649 -6.95 -9.04 17.24
N SER A 650 -7.89 -9.98 17.21
CA SER A 650 -9.31 -9.74 17.53
C SER A 650 -9.62 -9.83 19.02
N SER A 651 -8.68 -10.34 19.83
CA SER A 651 -8.88 -10.60 21.26
C SER A 651 -8.03 -9.67 22.12
N PRO A 652 -8.53 -9.22 23.29
CA PRO A 652 -7.73 -8.48 24.24
C PRO A 652 -6.66 -9.39 24.84
N LEU A 653 -5.42 -8.90 24.97
CA LEU A 653 -4.28 -9.67 25.53
C LEU A 653 -4.31 -9.82 27.07
N THR A 654 -5.43 -9.49 27.72
CA THR A 654 -5.67 -9.88 29.11
C THR A 654 -5.88 -11.40 29.17
N GLY A 655 -4.84 -12.14 29.56
CA GLY A 655 -4.96 -13.54 30.00
C GLY A 655 -4.24 -14.60 29.16
N THR A 656 -3.26 -14.25 28.31
CA THR A 656 -2.40 -15.26 27.68
C THR A 656 -1.13 -15.46 28.51
N ILE A 657 -1.04 -16.63 29.15
CA ILE A 657 0.16 -17.13 29.83
C ILE A 657 1.00 -17.84 28.76
N GLY A 658 2.24 -17.39 28.56
CA GLY A 658 3.21 -18.01 27.65
C GLY A 658 4.41 -17.12 27.41
#